data_AF-A0A8H7FK71-F1
#
_entry.id   AF-A0A8H7FK71-F1
#
_cell.length_a   1.000
_cell.length_b   1.000
_cell.length_c   1.000
_cell.angle_alpha   90.00
_cell.angle_beta   90.00
_cell.angle_gamma   90.00
#
_symmetry.space_group_name_H-M   'P 1'
#
loop_
_entity.id
_entity.type
_entity.pdbx_description
1 polymer ?
#
loop_
_entity_poly.entity_id
_entity_poly.type
_entity_poly.pdbx_seq_one_letter_code
_entity_poly.pdbx_strand_id
1 'polypeptide(L)'
;MRSVTGLIQARSATDNTVVGYVAENTGNANHFGITYDPTAAIVFTLSVDPTAAVSSQLDISATTTTYEATWPLMGGIDGVVNDSNDLHTGSDNFAYIQGTTHTDPGSPPASVSNSYPSPEDAESAIAPATNQWTPVPEITGDTSLTSSEKRSIRPALVHARRDLADLDEALAHIESVREQMLSKRDALKAYLDTCSGLLSPVGSMPQEILAEIFSYLKQNYYTRPAGSSTPIITTSVCDPALNEVVKLSHVCRQWRSAALHTHSLWDNIKAHVQGPMSVECVQAWLVRSGSCPLSVDIQCRTGSAPGTWNDILDVLLPHSHRWRHATIMLQEGSNLSRIRDRLPLLETLEVQVPTSHSEFSPQSAFEIAPMLRSVRVNGWIHRVGQLPWAQLTSFHASECSVQQSLILLQAMPDIVSFTGNVHDLPAESRLYSASSPPLRLAKLEHLDLGAMNSGPIQPRLFGSLDLPSLKTLAFRERYWAFLSAWTPSIIALIQQSSCDLTYLELTLGTMYSQESADDLVRACPRLEHLVLAHNPDHNASWGYSKVMEALTVLPSGATSYVTPRLRALEVDWARGFQLQAFADMIESRWKRGSRTYEESPVTRMDFISLRCVPNAADFEEEALARLKAFETEGLNLNINFIDAACR
;
A
#
# COMPACT_ATOMS: atom_id res chain seq x y z
N MET A 1 27.26 29.44 56.05
CA MET A 1 28.46 29.20 55.23
C MET A 1 29.61 30.01 55.82
N ARG A 2 30.74 29.39 56.17
CA ARG A 2 31.94 30.15 56.55
C ARG A 2 32.75 30.35 55.28
N SER A 3 33.13 31.58 54.97
CA SER A 3 33.93 31.88 53.78
C SER A 3 35.14 32.74 54.11
N VAL A 4 36.21 32.56 53.34
CA VAL A 4 37.43 33.36 53.38
C VAL A 4 37.77 33.76 51.95
N THR A 5 37.99 35.05 51.72
CA THR A 5 38.29 35.61 50.41
C THR A 5 39.73 36.12 50.38
N GLY A 6 40.46 35.81 49.32
CA GLY A 6 41.85 36.22 49.16
C GLY A 6 42.45 35.79 47.83
N LEU A 7 43.76 36.03 47.67
CA LEU A 7 44.51 35.59 46.50
C LEU A 7 45.13 34.21 46.73
N ILE A 8 45.16 33.37 45.69
CA ILE A 8 45.83 32.07 45.74
C ILE A 8 47.27 32.25 45.23
N GLN A 9 48.25 31.97 46.09
CA GLN A 9 49.67 32.02 45.76
C GLN A 9 50.15 30.62 45.33
N ALA A 10 50.73 30.53 44.14
CA ALA A 10 51.35 29.32 43.64
C ALA A 10 52.82 29.24 44.08
N ARG A 11 53.24 28.07 44.55
CA ARG A 11 54.61 27.78 44.98
C ARG A 11 55.15 26.55 44.28
N SER A 12 56.44 26.58 44.02
CA SER A 12 57.17 25.47 43.42
C SER A 12 57.16 24.30 44.40
N ALA A 13 56.73 23.11 43.94
CA ALA A 13 56.66 21.94 44.79
C ALA A 13 58.05 21.42 45.21
N THR A 14 59.10 21.73 44.44
CA THR A 14 60.46 21.20 44.66
C THR A 14 61.25 22.00 45.69
N ASP A 15 61.06 23.32 45.75
CA ASP A 15 61.84 24.21 46.63
C ASP A 15 60.98 25.23 47.41
N ASN A 16 59.66 25.17 47.28
CA ASN A 16 58.66 26.00 47.96
C ASN A 16 58.79 27.52 47.69
N THR A 17 59.53 27.89 46.65
CA THR A 17 59.65 29.28 46.20
C THR A 17 58.33 29.78 45.61
N VAL A 18 58.05 31.07 45.73
CA VAL A 18 56.82 31.66 45.15
C VAL A 18 57.00 31.79 43.65
N VAL A 19 56.13 31.10 42.92
CA VAL A 19 56.10 31.09 41.45
C VAL A 19 55.11 32.13 40.92
N GLY A 20 54.22 32.65 41.77
CA GLY A 20 53.34 33.77 41.47
C GLY A 20 51.98 33.62 42.13
N TYR A 21 50.99 34.30 41.59
CA TYR A 21 49.59 34.26 42.01
C TYR A 21 48.71 33.83 40.84
N VAL A 22 47.61 33.15 41.16
CA VAL A 22 46.67 32.65 40.13
C VAL A 22 45.96 33.84 39.47
N ALA A 23 45.98 33.87 38.14
CA ALA A 23 45.37 34.92 37.32
C ALA A 23 44.64 34.34 36.10
N GLU A 24 43.90 35.17 35.38
CA GLU A 24 43.27 34.74 34.13
C GLU A 24 44.32 34.48 33.06
N ASN A 25 44.14 33.39 32.31
CA ASN A 25 44.93 33.16 31.12
C ASN A 25 44.28 33.88 29.93
N THR A 26 44.85 35.02 29.54
CA THR A 26 44.36 35.83 28.42
C THR A 26 44.46 35.13 27.06
N GLY A 27 45.26 34.05 26.96
CA GLY A 27 45.38 33.23 25.75
C GLY A 27 44.45 32.02 25.71
N ASN A 28 43.80 31.67 26.82
CA ASN A 28 42.84 30.56 26.86
C ASN A 28 41.77 30.82 27.94
N ALA A 29 40.61 31.27 27.49
CA ALA A 29 39.59 31.91 28.30
C ALA A 29 38.96 31.05 29.41
N ASN A 30 39.29 29.77 29.56
CA ASN A 30 38.79 28.92 30.67
C ASN A 30 39.90 28.33 31.55
N HIS A 31 41.17 28.65 31.26
CA HIS A 31 42.31 28.20 32.04
C HIS A 31 42.81 29.31 32.97
N PHE A 32 43.34 28.89 34.12
CA PHE A 32 44.05 29.80 35.01
C PHE A 32 45.54 29.83 34.68
N GLY A 33 46.09 31.03 34.59
CA GLY A 33 47.52 31.29 34.44
C GLY A 33 48.16 31.72 35.76
N ILE A 34 49.44 32.08 35.69
CA ILE A 34 50.20 32.64 36.82
C ILE A 34 50.70 34.03 36.47
N THR A 35 50.51 34.98 37.38
CA THR A 35 51.08 36.33 37.32
C THR A 35 51.98 36.59 38.53
N TYR A 36 53.01 37.40 38.34
CA TYR A 36 53.86 37.86 39.44
C TYR A 36 53.34 39.15 40.09
N ASP A 37 52.36 39.83 39.46
CA ASP A 37 51.72 41.04 39.97
C ASP A 37 50.44 40.68 40.75
N PRO A 38 50.40 40.84 42.09
CA PRO A 38 49.24 40.49 42.90
C PRO A 38 47.98 41.29 42.53
N THR A 39 48.13 42.47 41.90
CA THR A 39 46.98 43.30 41.51
C THR A 39 46.29 42.78 40.25
N ALA A 40 46.99 41.98 39.45
CA ALA A 40 46.45 41.30 38.28
C ALA A 40 45.97 39.87 38.60
N ALA A 41 46.06 39.45 39.87
CA ALA A 41 45.63 38.12 40.32
C ALA A 41 44.12 38.07 40.56
N ILE A 42 43.53 36.89 40.35
CA ILE A 42 42.11 36.66 40.62
C ILE A 42 41.89 36.54 42.12
N VAL A 43 40.82 37.19 42.60
CA VAL A 43 40.34 37.01 43.97
C VAL A 43 39.45 35.79 44.02
N PHE A 44 39.79 34.85 44.89
CA PHE A 44 39.01 33.64 45.14
C PHE A 44 38.33 33.69 46.49
N THR A 45 37.14 33.11 46.56
CA THR A 45 36.41 32.90 47.81
C THR A 45 36.30 31.42 48.09
N LEU A 46 36.89 30.99 49.20
CA LEU A 46 36.78 29.64 49.71
C LEU A 46 35.58 29.57 50.63
N SER A 47 34.59 28.76 50.31
CA SER A 47 33.36 28.60 51.08
C SER A 47 33.16 27.15 51.49
N VAL A 48 32.84 26.96 52.77
CA VAL A 48 32.43 25.65 53.30
C VAL A 48 31.00 25.75 53.79
N ASP A 49 30.16 24.82 53.33
CA ASP A 49 28.83 24.61 53.90
C ASP A 49 28.95 23.77 55.19
N PRO A 50 28.72 24.36 56.37
CA PRO A 50 28.84 23.65 57.64
C PRO A 50 27.73 22.62 57.88
N THR A 51 26.73 22.52 57.00
CA THR A 51 25.62 21.57 57.09
C THR A 51 25.72 20.39 56.13
N ALA A 52 26.72 20.38 55.24
CA ALA A 52 26.96 19.29 54.31
C ALA A 52 27.30 17.99 55.06
N ALA A 53 26.63 16.90 54.70
CA ALA A 53 26.75 15.60 55.38
C ALA A 53 28.12 14.90 55.19
N VAL A 54 28.98 15.43 54.32
CA VAL A 54 30.31 14.92 54.04
C VAL A 54 31.34 16.00 54.39
N SER A 55 32.25 15.71 55.32
CA SER A 55 33.08 16.69 56.04
C SER A 55 34.23 17.33 55.23
N SER A 56 34.20 17.31 53.89
CA SER A 56 35.34 17.72 53.05
C SER A 56 34.97 18.61 51.86
N GLN A 57 33.74 19.13 51.79
CA GLN A 57 33.33 19.95 50.66
C GLN A 57 33.78 21.41 50.84
N LEU A 58 34.78 21.80 50.03
CA LEU A 58 35.33 23.15 49.97
C LEU A 58 35.14 23.68 48.56
N ASP A 59 34.23 24.65 48.41
CA ASP A 59 34.02 25.32 47.13
C ASP A 59 34.98 26.50 47.02
N ILE A 60 35.72 26.58 45.91
CA ILE A 60 36.64 27.68 45.62
C ILE A 60 36.07 28.44 44.41
N SER A 61 35.43 29.58 44.65
CA SER A 61 34.82 30.38 43.58
C SER A 61 35.74 31.52 43.14
N ALA A 62 35.83 31.72 41.82
CA ALA A 62 36.56 32.83 41.22
C ALA A 62 35.63 34.03 41.09
N THR A 63 35.88 35.12 41.83
CA THR A 63 34.92 36.25 41.96
C THR A 63 35.19 37.45 41.05
N THR A 64 36.21 37.37 40.20
CA THR A 64 36.64 38.50 39.34
C THR A 64 37.11 38.02 37.97
N THR A 65 36.46 37.00 37.40
CA THR A 65 36.84 36.44 36.10
C THR A 65 35.86 36.83 34.98
N THR A 66 36.37 37.07 33.77
CA THR A 66 35.60 37.36 32.55
C THR A 66 34.63 36.26 32.15
N TYR A 67 34.78 35.04 32.69
CA TYR A 67 33.91 33.89 32.45
C TYR A 67 33.18 33.37 33.70
N GLU A 68 33.11 34.15 34.78
CA GLU A 68 32.50 33.77 36.07
C GLU A 68 31.05 33.24 35.93
N ALA A 69 30.28 33.77 34.98
CA ALA A 69 28.89 33.34 34.76
C ALA A 69 28.76 31.91 34.20
N THR A 70 29.78 31.41 33.49
CA THR A 70 29.74 30.11 32.80
C THR A 70 30.46 29.04 33.61
N TRP A 71 31.59 29.38 34.24
CA TRP A 71 32.43 28.45 34.99
C TRP A 71 32.88 29.06 36.33
N PRO A 72 31.96 29.20 37.32
CA PRO A 72 32.16 30.01 38.52
C PRO A 72 33.13 29.43 39.55
N LEU A 73 33.49 28.14 39.44
CA LEU A 73 34.31 27.42 40.41
C LEU A 73 35.69 27.08 39.84
N MET A 74 36.68 26.93 40.72
CA MET A 74 38.02 26.45 40.37
C MET A 74 38.11 24.94 40.64
N GLY A 75 38.50 24.15 39.63
CA GLY A 75 38.59 22.69 39.75
C GLY A 75 39.76 22.09 38.98
N GLY A 76 40.19 20.91 39.41
CA GLY A 76 41.22 20.12 38.71
C GLY A 76 40.60 19.28 37.59
N ILE A 77 41.29 19.22 36.45
CA ILE A 77 40.89 18.43 35.28
C ILE A 77 42.03 17.49 34.91
N ASP A 78 41.67 16.28 34.50
CA ASP A 78 42.60 15.23 34.11
C ASP A 78 43.36 15.61 32.83
N GLY A 79 44.68 15.39 32.82
CA GLY A 79 45.54 15.71 31.68
C GLY A 79 45.40 14.67 30.57
N VAL A 80 45.49 15.09 29.30
CA VAL A 80 45.35 14.18 28.14
C VAL A 80 46.40 13.07 28.07
N VAL A 81 47.53 13.27 28.77
CA VAL A 81 48.67 12.35 28.81
C VAL A 81 48.61 11.45 30.04
N ASN A 82 47.58 11.61 30.88
CA ASN A 82 47.43 10.77 32.04
C ASN A 82 46.94 9.39 31.60
N ASP A 83 47.62 8.36 32.10
CA ASP A 83 47.31 6.96 31.80
C ASP A 83 46.39 6.34 32.86
N SER A 84 46.16 7.04 33.98
CA SER A 84 45.23 6.68 35.03
C SER A 84 44.81 7.88 35.88
N ASN A 85 43.75 7.72 36.68
CA ASN A 85 43.20 8.78 37.54
C ASN A 85 43.95 8.91 38.89
N ASP A 86 45.18 8.42 39.00
CA ASP A 86 45.96 8.40 40.23
C ASP A 86 46.92 9.61 40.31
N LEU A 87 46.58 10.60 41.14
CA LEU A 87 47.32 11.85 41.34
C LEU A 87 48.05 11.91 42.69
N HIS A 88 48.41 10.77 43.28
CA HIS A 88 49.17 10.76 44.53
C HIS A 88 50.57 11.38 44.36
N THR A 89 51.18 11.80 45.48
CA THR A 89 52.52 12.40 45.46
C THR A 89 53.55 11.43 44.88
N GLY A 90 54.24 11.86 43.80
CA GLY A 90 55.20 11.04 43.06
C GLY A 90 54.63 10.36 41.81
N SER A 91 53.32 10.50 41.55
CA SER A 91 52.70 10.14 40.27
C SER A 91 53.21 11.03 39.15
N ASP A 92 53.39 10.43 37.96
CA ASP A 92 53.68 11.16 36.72
C ASP A 92 52.41 11.77 36.10
N ASN A 93 51.22 11.39 36.60
CA ASN A 93 49.94 11.99 36.20
C ASN A 93 49.77 13.38 36.82
N PHE A 94 49.27 14.33 36.04
CA PHE A 94 49.13 15.73 36.45
C PHE A 94 47.73 16.27 36.18
N ALA A 95 47.24 17.14 37.06
CA ALA A 95 45.97 17.84 36.87
C ALA A 95 46.20 19.28 36.43
N TYR A 96 45.40 19.75 35.47
CA TYR A 96 45.31 21.17 35.16
C TYR A 96 44.24 21.83 36.02
N ILE A 97 44.44 23.08 36.40
CA ILE A 97 43.41 23.84 37.12
C ILE A 97 42.71 24.78 36.16
N GLN A 98 41.38 24.67 36.09
CA GLN A 98 40.53 25.43 35.18
C GLN A 98 39.23 25.87 35.86
N GLY A 99 38.53 26.80 35.22
CA GLY A 99 37.16 27.11 35.57
C GLY A 99 36.25 25.91 35.33
N THR A 100 35.39 25.61 36.29
CA THR A 100 34.40 24.52 36.22
C THR A 100 33.05 24.96 36.80
N THR A 101 32.04 24.15 36.57
CA THR A 101 30.76 24.18 37.28
C THR A 101 30.75 23.16 38.41
N HIS A 102 29.77 23.29 39.30
CA HIS A 102 29.57 22.37 40.41
C HIS A 102 29.20 20.98 39.91
N THR A 103 29.72 19.95 40.58
CA THR A 103 29.41 18.54 40.29
C THR A 103 29.06 17.82 41.59
N ASP A 104 28.24 16.78 41.50
CA ASP A 104 27.78 16.05 42.67
C ASP A 104 28.96 15.36 43.40
N PRO A 105 28.95 15.29 44.75
CA PRO A 105 30.04 14.67 45.51
C PRO A 105 30.34 13.23 45.09
N GLY A 106 31.62 12.93 44.84
CA GLY A 106 32.07 11.60 44.41
C GLY A 106 31.96 11.35 42.90
N SER A 107 31.59 12.36 42.12
CA SER A 107 31.64 12.29 40.66
C SER A 107 33.07 12.01 40.16
N PRO A 108 33.26 11.14 39.15
CA PRO A 108 34.57 10.91 38.55
C PRO A 108 35.07 12.19 37.85
N PRO A 109 36.40 12.39 37.71
CA PRO A 109 36.94 13.54 36.98
C PRO A 109 36.34 13.63 35.57
N ALA A 110 35.89 14.81 35.19
CA ALA A 110 35.34 15.02 33.85
C ALA A 110 36.48 14.90 32.81
N SER A 111 36.39 13.91 31.93
CA SER A 111 37.35 13.71 30.83
C SER A 111 36.92 14.58 29.64
N VAL A 112 37.23 15.87 29.73
CA VAL A 112 36.98 16.84 28.67
C VAL A 112 38.29 17.11 27.93
N SER A 113 38.30 16.92 26.60
CA SER A 113 39.40 17.40 25.76
C SER A 113 39.60 18.89 26.01
N ASN A 114 40.80 19.23 26.43
CA ASN A 114 41.33 20.58 26.52
C ASN A 114 41.33 21.25 25.14
N SER A 115 40.24 21.97 24.83
CA SER A 115 40.05 22.84 23.65
C SER A 115 40.02 22.06 22.31
N TYR A 116 38.94 21.93 21.54
CA TYR A 116 38.17 22.94 20.82
C TYR A 116 36.74 22.43 20.51
N PRO A 117 35.66 23.13 20.89
CA PRO A 117 34.32 22.85 20.40
C PRO A 117 34.05 23.53 19.05
N SER A 118 34.81 23.17 18.01
CA SER A 118 34.57 23.42 16.55
C SER A 118 34.46 24.90 16.06
N PRO A 119 34.50 25.19 14.74
CA PRO A 119 35.23 24.61 13.62
C PRO A 119 35.79 25.73 12.70
N GLU A 120 36.94 26.30 13.01
CA GLU A 120 37.78 27.04 12.06
C GLU A 120 39.15 27.15 12.75
N ASP A 121 40.22 26.94 11.98
CA ASP A 121 41.61 26.84 12.45
C ASP A 121 42.09 25.46 12.96
N ALA A 122 41.85 24.43 12.14
CA ALA A 122 42.83 23.34 11.99
C ALA A 122 44.18 23.82 11.38
N GLU A 123 44.30 25.12 11.04
CA GLU A 123 45.50 25.72 10.47
C GLU A 123 46.57 26.14 11.48
N SER A 124 46.33 26.11 12.81
CA SER A 124 47.37 26.48 13.79
C SER A 124 48.13 25.31 14.42
N ALA A 125 47.81 24.05 14.11
CA ALA A 125 48.58 22.89 14.61
C ALA A 125 49.60 22.33 13.61
N ILE A 126 49.71 22.91 12.41
CA ILE A 126 50.79 22.65 11.43
C ILE A 126 51.91 23.72 11.55
N ALA A 127 51.85 24.63 12.53
CA ALA A 127 52.94 25.55 12.85
C ALA A 127 53.13 25.62 14.38
N PRO A 128 54.21 25.04 14.93
CA PRO A 128 55.54 25.57 14.65
C PRO A 128 56.55 24.46 14.33
N ALA A 129 56.43 23.86 13.15
CA ALA A 129 57.60 23.33 12.45
C ALA A 129 57.91 24.12 11.17
N THR A 130 57.05 25.07 10.79
CA THR A 130 57.37 26.10 9.80
C THR A 130 58.17 27.20 10.49
N ASN A 131 59.50 27.10 10.32
CA ASN A 131 60.55 28.08 10.60
C ASN A 131 61.54 27.71 11.72
N GLN A 132 62.15 26.53 11.62
CA GLN A 132 63.57 26.40 12.00
C GLN A 132 64.48 25.97 10.85
N TRP A 133 63.99 26.06 9.62
CA TRP A 133 64.89 26.16 8.48
C TRP A 133 65.32 27.62 8.42
N THR A 134 66.58 27.91 8.75
CA THR A 134 67.17 29.21 8.36
C THR A 134 66.79 29.46 6.91
N PRO A 135 66.15 30.60 6.57
CA PRO A 135 65.80 30.89 5.19
C PRO A 135 67.07 30.72 4.37
N VAL A 136 67.03 29.88 3.34
CA VAL A 136 68.10 29.94 2.34
C VAL A 136 68.06 31.38 1.84
N PRO A 137 69.16 32.15 1.95
CA PRO A 137 69.15 33.56 1.56
C PRO A 137 68.60 33.65 0.13
N GLU A 138 67.69 34.60 -0.11
CA GLU A 138 67.10 34.83 -1.43
C GLU A 138 68.21 34.94 -2.48
N ILE A 139 68.41 33.87 -3.26
CA ILE A 139 69.33 33.88 -4.40
C ILE A 139 68.57 34.57 -5.54
N THR A 140 68.49 35.89 -5.46
CA THR A 140 68.08 36.72 -6.59
C THR A 140 69.28 36.88 -7.51
N GLY A 141 69.35 36.02 -8.52
CA GLY A 141 70.29 36.16 -9.64
C GLY A 141 71.39 35.10 -9.69
N ASP A 142 71.70 34.73 -10.92
CA ASP A 142 72.57 33.65 -11.41
C ASP A 142 74.00 33.65 -10.82
N THR A 143 74.13 33.34 -9.52
CA THR A 143 75.40 33.27 -8.78
C THR A 143 75.60 31.91 -8.11
N SER A 144 76.73 31.26 -8.39
CA SER A 144 77.09 29.96 -7.83
C SER A 144 77.40 30.04 -6.32
N LEU A 145 76.68 29.25 -5.51
CA LEU A 145 76.89 29.08 -4.06
C LEU A 145 78.34 28.76 -3.70
N THR A 146 78.87 29.45 -2.68
CA THR A 146 80.26 29.31 -2.20
C THR A 146 80.49 27.97 -1.46
N SER A 147 81.76 27.56 -1.35
CA SER A 147 82.18 26.30 -0.71
C SER A 147 81.80 26.20 0.78
N SER A 148 81.70 27.35 1.47
CA SER A 148 81.28 27.45 2.88
C SER A 148 79.77 27.28 3.05
N GLU A 149 78.96 27.84 2.15
CA GLU A 149 77.50 27.71 2.17
C GLU A 149 77.06 26.28 1.88
N LYS A 150 77.70 25.62 0.90
CA LYS A 150 77.49 24.19 0.60
C LYS A 150 77.85 23.28 1.78
N ARG A 151 78.81 23.69 2.63
CA ARG A 151 79.19 22.94 3.84
C ARG A 151 78.18 23.12 4.97
N SER A 152 77.52 24.27 5.03
CA SER A 152 76.48 24.59 6.03
C SER A 152 75.12 23.93 5.71
N ILE A 153 74.76 23.81 4.43
CA ILE A 153 73.45 23.27 3.99
C ILE A 153 73.40 21.73 4.04
N ARG A 154 74.53 21.04 3.85
CA ARG A 154 74.58 19.56 3.82
C ARG A 154 74.04 18.89 5.10
N PRO A 155 74.42 19.30 6.32
CA PRO A 155 73.85 18.73 7.56
C PRO A 155 72.35 18.97 7.70
N ALA A 156 71.88 20.18 7.34
CA ALA A 156 70.45 20.50 7.36
C ALA A 156 69.66 19.58 6.41
N LEU A 157 70.19 19.31 5.21
CA LEU A 157 69.54 18.41 4.24
C LEU A 157 69.48 16.96 4.72
N VAL A 158 70.48 16.49 5.47
CA VAL A 158 70.47 15.15 6.11
C VAL A 158 69.43 15.10 7.23
N HIS A 159 69.29 16.16 8.02
CA HIS A 159 68.26 16.24 9.06
C HIS A 159 66.86 16.23 8.45
N ALA A 160 66.61 17.04 7.40
CA ALA A 160 65.32 17.08 6.68
C ALA A 160 64.90 15.71 6.18
N ARG A 161 65.86 14.96 5.62
CA ARG A 161 65.59 13.62 5.09
C ARG A 161 65.26 12.61 6.19
N ARG A 162 65.85 12.76 7.37
CA ARG A 162 65.52 11.91 8.52
C ARG A 162 64.13 12.26 9.04
N ASP A 163 63.86 13.54 9.27
CA ASP A 163 62.56 14.00 9.78
C ASP A 163 61.42 13.64 8.83
N LEU A 164 61.66 13.71 7.51
CA LEU A 164 60.69 13.25 6.51
C LEU A 164 60.46 11.73 6.59
N ALA A 165 61.51 10.93 6.76
CA ALA A 165 61.37 9.48 6.90
C ALA A 165 60.62 9.10 8.19
N ASP A 166 60.88 9.80 9.29
CA ASP A 166 60.19 9.60 10.56
C ASP A 166 58.70 9.98 10.45
N LEU A 167 58.38 11.04 9.70
CA LEU A 167 56.99 11.43 9.40
C LEU A 167 56.29 10.40 8.50
N ASP A 168 56.97 9.91 7.46
CA ASP A 168 56.41 8.88 6.57
C ASP A 168 56.13 7.57 7.34
N GLU A 169 56.99 7.18 8.28
CA GLU A 169 56.76 6.02 9.16
C GLU A 169 55.58 6.25 10.12
N ALA A 170 55.46 7.45 10.70
CA ALA A 170 54.32 7.80 11.55
C ALA A 170 53.00 7.79 10.76
N LEU A 171 52.98 8.30 9.53
CA LEU A 171 51.82 8.25 8.64
C LEU A 171 51.43 6.80 8.33
N ALA A 172 52.40 5.94 7.96
CA ALA A 172 52.14 4.53 7.71
C ALA A 172 51.58 3.80 8.95
N HIS A 173 52.07 4.14 10.14
CA HIS A 173 51.55 3.59 11.39
C HIS A 173 50.09 4.01 11.66
N ILE A 174 49.78 5.30 11.49
CA ILE A 174 48.41 5.83 11.67
C ILE A 174 47.45 5.19 10.66
N GLU A 175 47.87 5.05 9.40
CA GLU A 175 47.07 4.37 8.36
C GLU A 175 46.77 2.92 8.75
N SER A 176 47.77 2.18 9.25
CA SER A 176 47.57 0.81 9.73
C SER A 176 46.61 0.72 10.92
N VAL A 177 46.74 1.61 11.91
CA VAL A 177 45.83 1.67 13.07
C VAL A 177 44.41 2.02 12.61
N ARG A 178 44.26 2.93 11.66
CA ARG A 178 42.97 3.29 11.07
C ARG A 178 42.31 2.09 10.39
N GLU A 179 43.05 1.32 9.60
CA GLU A 179 42.53 0.11 8.96
C GLU A 179 42.09 -0.94 9.99
N GLN A 180 42.88 -1.16 11.05
CA GLN A 180 42.51 -2.08 12.13
C GLN A 180 41.23 -1.64 12.86
N MET A 181 41.10 -0.34 13.16
CA MET A 181 39.91 0.19 13.82
C MET A 181 38.67 0.11 12.93
N LEU A 182 38.82 0.34 11.62
CA LEU A 182 37.73 0.15 10.66
C LEU A 182 37.29 -1.32 10.59
N SER A 183 38.23 -2.26 10.52
CA SER A 183 37.94 -3.69 10.56
C SER A 183 37.21 -4.11 11.85
N LYS A 184 37.67 -3.62 13.01
CA LYS A 184 37.04 -3.89 14.31
C LYS A 184 35.64 -3.30 14.40
N ARG A 185 35.43 -2.09 13.90
CA ARG A 185 34.12 -1.44 13.81
C ARG A 185 33.17 -2.27 12.96
N ASP A 186 33.62 -2.71 11.79
CA ASP A 186 32.77 -3.46 10.85
C ASP A 186 32.43 -4.85 11.41
N ALA A 187 33.37 -5.51 12.11
CA ALA A 187 33.10 -6.75 12.85
C ALA A 187 32.07 -6.56 13.97
N LEU A 188 32.17 -5.48 14.76
CA LEU A 188 31.22 -5.17 15.82
C LEU A 188 29.82 -4.83 15.27
N LYS A 189 29.73 -4.12 14.15
CA LYS A 189 28.45 -3.87 13.46
C LYS A 189 27.79 -5.18 13.03
N ALA A 190 28.53 -6.07 12.38
CA ALA A 190 28.01 -7.39 11.97
C ALA A 190 27.52 -8.22 13.17
N TYR A 191 28.22 -8.14 14.31
CA TYR A 191 27.79 -8.79 15.56
C TYR A 191 26.48 -8.20 16.10
N LEU A 192 26.36 -6.88 16.17
CA LEU A 192 25.15 -6.19 16.63
C LEU A 192 23.93 -6.48 15.74
N ASP A 193 24.12 -6.49 14.42
CA ASP A 193 23.05 -6.84 13.47
C ASP A 193 22.57 -8.28 13.67
N THR A 194 23.51 -9.20 13.94
CA THR A 194 23.18 -10.60 14.24
C THR A 194 22.38 -10.73 15.55
N CYS A 195 22.83 -10.10 16.64
CA CYS A 195 22.12 -10.11 17.91
C CYS A 195 20.74 -9.45 17.81
N SER A 196 20.63 -8.33 17.10
CA SER A 196 19.36 -7.62 16.90
C SER A 196 18.37 -8.45 16.08
N GLY A 197 18.85 -9.17 15.05
CA GLY A 197 18.03 -10.10 14.29
C GLY A 197 17.49 -11.26 15.15
N LEU A 198 18.34 -11.83 16.01
CA LEU A 198 17.97 -12.92 16.93
C LEU A 198 16.99 -12.47 18.02
N LEU A 199 17.11 -11.23 18.49
CA LEU A 199 16.24 -10.64 19.51
C LEU A 199 14.96 -10.02 18.92
N SER A 200 14.82 -9.98 17.60
CA SER A 200 13.62 -9.44 16.95
C SER A 200 12.39 -10.31 17.27
N PRO A 201 11.21 -9.72 17.55
CA PRO A 201 9.98 -10.47 17.77
C PRO A 201 9.59 -11.39 16.61
N VAL A 202 10.05 -11.07 15.40
CA VAL A 202 9.83 -11.86 14.18
C VAL A 202 10.75 -13.09 14.16
N GLY A 203 11.96 -12.99 14.72
CA GLY A 203 12.92 -14.10 14.80
C GLY A 203 12.55 -15.16 15.84
N SER A 204 11.80 -14.78 16.88
CA SER A 204 11.32 -15.70 17.94
C SER A 204 9.94 -16.30 17.67
N MET A 205 9.30 -15.93 16.55
CA MET A 205 7.96 -16.36 16.22
C MET A 205 7.91 -17.84 15.78
N PRO A 206 6.96 -18.64 16.30
CA PRO A 206 6.74 -20.01 15.84
C PRO A 206 6.42 -20.04 14.34
N GLN A 207 6.80 -21.13 13.68
CA GLN A 207 6.59 -21.29 12.24
C GLN A 207 5.10 -21.24 11.86
N GLU A 208 4.22 -21.70 12.75
CA GLU A 208 2.78 -21.73 12.58
C GLU A 208 2.20 -20.31 12.52
N ILE A 209 2.69 -19.40 13.36
CA ILE A 209 2.23 -18.01 13.38
C ILE A 209 2.76 -17.26 12.16
N LEU A 210 4.02 -17.51 11.74
CA LEU A 210 4.53 -16.98 10.48
C LEU A 210 3.71 -17.48 9.29
N ALA A 211 3.34 -18.77 9.28
CA ALA A 211 2.47 -19.35 8.25
C ALA A 211 1.08 -18.71 8.22
N GLU A 212 0.48 -18.48 9.39
CA GLU A 212 -0.81 -17.78 9.51
C GLU A 212 -0.71 -16.34 9.00
N ILE A 213 0.34 -15.60 9.39
CA ILE A 213 0.58 -14.24 8.88
C ILE A 213 0.73 -14.24 7.37
N PHE A 214 1.53 -15.16 6.82
CA PHE A 214 1.72 -15.27 5.38
C PHE A 214 0.41 -15.62 4.65
N SER A 215 -0.52 -16.32 5.31
CA SER A 215 -1.81 -16.65 4.71
C SER A 215 -2.67 -15.41 4.43
N TYR A 216 -2.53 -14.32 5.18
CA TYR A 216 -3.21 -13.05 4.90
C TYR A 216 -2.72 -12.35 3.63
N LEU A 217 -1.53 -12.72 3.13
CA LEU A 217 -1.00 -12.21 1.86
C LEU A 217 -1.62 -12.92 0.65
N LYS A 218 -2.39 -14.00 0.87
CA LYS A 218 -3.26 -14.56 -0.16
C LYS A 218 -4.39 -13.58 -0.42
N GLN A 219 -4.28 -12.79 -1.48
CA GLN A 219 -5.43 -12.05 -1.99
C GLN A 219 -6.51 -13.07 -2.42
N ASN A 220 -7.69 -12.98 -1.81
CA ASN A 220 -8.87 -13.76 -2.19
C ASN A 220 -9.40 -13.25 -3.54
N TYR A 221 -8.78 -13.67 -4.64
CA TYR A 221 -9.20 -13.31 -6.00
C TYR A 221 -10.57 -13.90 -6.39
N TYR A 222 -11.14 -14.81 -5.58
CA TYR A 222 -12.39 -15.51 -5.88
C TYR A 222 -13.66 -14.77 -5.44
N THR A 223 -13.54 -13.73 -4.60
CA THR A 223 -14.68 -12.88 -4.20
C THR A 223 -14.59 -11.54 -4.90
N ARG A 224 -15.03 -11.49 -6.15
CA ARG A 224 -15.51 -10.23 -6.74
C ARG A 224 -16.90 -9.95 -6.13
N PRO A 225 -17.13 -8.80 -5.48
CA PRO A 225 -18.47 -8.43 -5.03
C PRO A 225 -19.41 -8.41 -6.23
N ALA A 226 -20.58 -9.04 -6.11
CA ALA A 226 -21.67 -8.84 -7.04
C ALA A 226 -22.01 -7.34 -7.04
N GLY A 227 -21.67 -6.62 -8.11
CA GLY A 227 -21.92 -5.17 -8.25
C GLY A 227 -20.78 -4.31 -8.80
N SER A 228 -19.55 -4.82 -8.97
CA SER A 228 -18.51 -4.01 -9.64
C SER A 228 -18.61 -4.11 -11.17
N SER A 229 -19.21 -3.12 -11.81
CA SER A 229 -19.32 -2.99 -13.27
C SER A 229 -18.05 -2.41 -13.92
N THR A 230 -16.87 -2.67 -13.36
CA THR A 230 -15.62 -2.34 -14.07
C THR A 230 -15.24 -3.48 -15.03
N PRO A 231 -15.05 -3.18 -16.32
CA PRO A 231 -14.39 -4.12 -17.20
C PRO A 231 -12.97 -4.31 -16.66
N ILE A 232 -12.51 -5.57 -16.58
CA ILE A 232 -11.08 -5.83 -16.49
C ILE A 232 -10.52 -5.39 -17.85
N ILE A 233 -10.22 -4.09 -17.99
CA ILE A 233 -9.10 -3.70 -18.81
C ILE A 233 -7.94 -4.40 -18.12
N THR A 234 -7.48 -5.49 -18.70
CA THR A 234 -6.22 -6.13 -18.37
C THR A 234 -5.11 -5.12 -18.70
N THR A 235 -4.94 -4.10 -17.87
CA THR A 235 -3.68 -3.39 -17.75
C THR A 235 -2.73 -4.36 -17.06
N SER A 236 -2.16 -5.20 -17.93
CA SER A 236 -0.86 -5.82 -17.81
C SER A 236 0.12 -4.94 -17.02
N VAL A 237 0.16 -5.13 -15.70
CA VAL A 237 1.35 -4.92 -14.88
C VAL A 237 1.35 -6.06 -13.86
N CYS A 238 2.34 -6.94 -13.98
CA CYS A 238 2.77 -7.99 -13.05
C CYS A 238 1.86 -8.19 -11.82
N ASP A 239 1.08 -9.27 -11.85
CA ASP A 239 0.23 -9.66 -10.73
C ASP A 239 1.07 -9.80 -9.43
N PRO A 240 0.86 -8.94 -8.42
CA PRO A 240 1.76 -8.82 -7.27
C PRO A 240 1.88 -10.10 -6.44
N ALA A 241 0.82 -10.91 -6.33
CA ALA A 241 0.76 -12.02 -5.37
C ALA A 241 1.78 -13.13 -5.64
N LEU A 242 2.09 -13.42 -6.92
CA LEU A 242 3.13 -14.40 -7.26
C LEU A 242 4.52 -13.94 -6.84
N ASN A 243 4.76 -12.63 -6.85
CA ASN A 243 6.02 -12.04 -6.43
C ASN A 243 6.12 -11.99 -4.90
N GLU A 244 5.01 -11.70 -4.20
CA GLU A 244 5.02 -11.59 -2.74
C GLU A 244 5.43 -12.89 -2.03
N VAL A 245 4.87 -14.05 -2.38
CA VAL A 245 5.23 -15.33 -1.74
C VAL A 245 6.70 -15.69 -1.98
N VAL A 246 7.22 -15.40 -3.18
CA VAL A 246 8.64 -15.59 -3.48
C VAL A 246 9.49 -14.63 -2.65
N LYS A 247 9.14 -13.34 -2.56
CA LYS A 247 9.85 -12.36 -1.71
C LYS A 247 9.93 -12.83 -0.26
N LEU A 248 8.85 -13.36 0.32
CA LEU A 248 8.86 -13.91 1.70
C LEU A 248 9.92 -14.99 1.87
N SER A 249 10.06 -15.88 0.89
CA SER A 249 11.06 -16.95 0.94
C SER A 249 12.52 -16.46 0.80
N HIS A 250 12.73 -15.18 0.51
CA HIS A 250 14.04 -14.56 0.36
C HIS A 250 14.44 -13.60 1.49
N VAL A 251 13.58 -13.40 2.49
CA VAL A 251 13.88 -12.51 3.65
C VAL A 251 14.95 -13.09 4.56
N CYS A 252 14.71 -14.27 5.14
CA CYS A 252 15.66 -14.96 6.02
C CYS A 252 15.45 -16.47 5.97
N ARG A 253 16.34 -17.26 6.61
CA ARG A 253 16.25 -18.74 6.63
C ARG A 253 14.95 -19.24 7.27
N GLN A 254 14.50 -18.62 8.35
CA GLN A 254 13.26 -19.00 9.06
C GLN A 254 12.03 -18.76 8.18
N TRP A 255 11.95 -17.58 7.55
CA TRP A 255 10.86 -17.23 6.63
C TRP A 255 10.85 -18.11 5.40
N ARG A 256 12.04 -18.44 4.86
CA ARG A 256 12.17 -19.43 3.79
C ARG A 256 11.61 -20.78 4.21
N SER A 257 11.97 -21.26 5.40
CA SER A 257 11.45 -22.53 5.92
C SER A 257 9.93 -22.48 6.10
N ALA A 258 9.41 -21.43 6.74
CA ALA A 258 7.98 -21.25 6.96
C ALA A 258 7.20 -21.18 5.65
N ALA A 259 7.67 -20.38 4.69
CA ALA A 259 7.03 -20.23 3.39
C ALA A 259 7.02 -21.56 2.60
N LEU A 260 8.16 -22.27 2.53
CA LEU A 260 8.26 -23.51 1.75
C LEU A 260 7.47 -24.69 2.33
N HIS A 261 7.31 -24.76 3.66
CA HIS A 261 6.53 -25.81 4.33
C HIS A 261 5.03 -25.47 4.44
N THR A 262 4.63 -24.23 4.16
CA THR A 262 3.22 -23.84 4.14
C THR A 262 2.66 -24.05 2.75
N HIS A 263 2.26 -25.30 2.46
CA HIS A 263 1.81 -25.72 1.12
C HIS A 263 0.69 -24.86 0.54
N SER A 264 -0.22 -24.37 1.39
CA SER A 264 -1.31 -23.52 0.95
C SER A 264 -0.80 -22.23 0.32
N LEU A 265 0.34 -21.65 0.70
CA LEU A 265 0.88 -20.45 0.04
C LEU A 265 1.19 -20.67 -1.46
N TRP A 266 1.31 -21.93 -1.87
CA TRP A 266 1.68 -22.34 -3.22
C TRP A 266 0.50 -22.92 -4.02
N ASP A 267 -0.74 -22.82 -3.53
CA ASP A 267 -1.91 -23.45 -4.15
C ASP A 267 -2.51 -22.67 -5.33
N ASN A 268 -2.09 -21.42 -5.55
CA ASN A 268 -2.53 -20.57 -6.66
C ASN A 268 -1.43 -20.48 -7.73
N ILE A 269 -1.68 -21.07 -8.90
CA ILE A 269 -0.71 -21.18 -9.99
C ILE A 269 -1.21 -20.40 -11.20
N LYS A 270 -0.55 -19.28 -11.53
CA LYS A 270 -0.84 -18.51 -12.75
C LYS A 270 0.24 -18.77 -13.81
N ALA A 271 -0.06 -19.64 -14.75
CA ALA A 271 0.81 -20.06 -15.84
C ALA A 271 0.48 -19.29 -17.12
N HIS A 272 1.19 -18.18 -17.36
CA HIS A 272 0.99 -17.33 -18.52
C HIS A 272 2.11 -17.52 -19.55
N VAL A 273 1.76 -17.89 -20.78
CA VAL A 273 2.75 -17.98 -21.87
C VAL A 273 3.26 -16.57 -22.18
N GLN A 274 4.59 -16.39 -22.08
CA GLN A 274 5.30 -15.09 -22.07
C GLN A 274 5.14 -14.22 -20.80
N GLY A 275 4.58 -14.79 -19.72
CA GLY A 275 4.65 -14.21 -18.39
C GLY A 275 6.02 -14.45 -17.73
N PRO A 276 6.23 -13.94 -16.50
CA PRO A 276 7.47 -14.15 -15.75
C PRO A 276 7.66 -15.62 -15.30
N MET A 277 6.66 -16.48 -15.48
CA MET A 277 6.66 -17.85 -15.00
C MET A 277 7.08 -18.81 -16.12
N SER A 278 8.25 -19.42 -15.96
CA SER A 278 8.70 -20.53 -16.81
C SER A 278 8.04 -21.85 -16.42
N VAL A 279 8.17 -22.88 -17.26
CA VAL A 279 7.67 -24.23 -16.98
C VAL A 279 8.28 -24.79 -15.69
N GLU A 280 9.55 -24.49 -15.43
CA GLU A 280 10.25 -24.89 -14.20
C GLU A 280 9.64 -24.23 -12.96
N CYS A 281 9.20 -22.98 -13.07
CA CYS A 281 8.50 -22.30 -11.98
C CYS A 281 7.15 -22.98 -11.70
N VAL A 282 6.38 -23.33 -12.73
CA VAL A 282 5.11 -24.07 -12.57
C VAL A 282 5.35 -25.40 -11.85
N GLN A 283 6.38 -26.15 -12.26
CA GLN A 283 6.76 -27.41 -11.61
C GLN A 283 7.13 -27.20 -10.14
N ALA A 284 7.92 -26.17 -9.83
CA ALA A 284 8.30 -25.85 -8.46
C ALA A 284 7.08 -25.49 -7.59
N TRP A 285 6.13 -24.72 -8.13
CA TRP A 285 4.86 -24.40 -7.46
C TRP A 285 4.02 -25.64 -7.21
N LEU A 286 3.88 -26.53 -8.20
CA LEU A 286 3.17 -27.80 -8.02
C LEU A 286 3.77 -28.66 -6.91
N VAL A 287 5.10 -28.79 -6.86
CA VAL A 287 5.79 -29.54 -5.80
C VAL A 287 5.55 -28.88 -4.43
N ARG A 288 5.70 -27.56 -4.33
CA ARG A 288 5.53 -26.82 -3.07
C ARG A 288 4.09 -26.80 -2.58
N SER A 289 3.10 -26.89 -3.48
CA SER A 289 1.68 -26.95 -3.13
C SER A 289 1.24 -28.25 -2.46
N GLY A 290 2.12 -29.27 -2.43
CA GLY A 290 1.84 -30.53 -1.73
C GLY A 290 0.60 -31.23 -2.26
N SER A 291 -0.40 -31.46 -1.40
CA SER A 291 -1.70 -32.04 -1.73
C SER A 291 -2.85 -31.02 -1.67
N CYS A 292 -2.57 -29.72 -1.53
CA CYS A 292 -3.59 -28.70 -1.41
C CYS A 292 -4.49 -28.65 -2.66
N PRO A 293 -5.79 -28.35 -2.51
CA PRO A 293 -6.65 -28.02 -3.65
C PRO A 293 -6.07 -26.82 -4.40
N LEU A 294 -5.96 -26.93 -5.71
CA LEU A 294 -5.28 -25.96 -6.56
C LEU A 294 -6.26 -24.97 -7.18
N SER A 295 -5.79 -23.74 -7.34
CA SER A 295 -6.42 -22.77 -8.22
C SER A 295 -5.48 -22.45 -9.36
N VAL A 296 -5.90 -22.74 -10.59
CA VAL A 296 -5.04 -22.61 -11.78
C VAL A 296 -5.56 -21.53 -12.70
N ASP A 297 -4.67 -20.67 -13.19
CA ASP A 297 -4.95 -19.68 -14.23
C ASP A 297 -3.98 -19.90 -15.38
N ILE A 298 -4.49 -20.35 -16.53
CA ILE A 298 -3.70 -20.76 -17.68
C ILE A 298 -4.05 -19.85 -18.84
N GLN A 299 -3.15 -18.91 -19.15
CA GLN A 299 -3.37 -17.90 -20.20
C GLN A 299 -2.24 -17.90 -21.22
N CYS A 300 -2.55 -17.49 -22.44
CA CYS A 300 -1.57 -17.38 -23.51
C CYS A 300 -1.76 -16.06 -24.24
N ARG A 301 -0.71 -15.22 -24.33
CA ARG A 301 -0.81 -14.02 -25.17
C ARG A 301 -0.87 -14.42 -26.64
N THR A 302 -1.73 -13.75 -27.41
CA THR A 302 -1.84 -13.93 -28.86
C THR A 302 -0.47 -13.73 -29.52
N GLY A 303 -0.01 -14.71 -30.32
CA GLY A 303 1.30 -14.67 -30.99
C GLY A 303 2.43 -15.43 -30.28
N SER A 304 2.14 -16.18 -29.23
CA SER A 304 3.11 -17.03 -28.52
C SER A 304 3.52 -18.27 -29.33
N ALA A 305 4.75 -18.76 -29.10
CA ALA A 305 5.21 -20.02 -29.68
C ALA A 305 4.35 -21.21 -29.17
N PRO A 306 3.77 -22.03 -30.06
CA PRO A 306 2.87 -23.13 -29.66
C PRO A 306 3.49 -24.17 -28.70
N GLY A 307 4.83 -24.31 -28.70
CA GLY A 307 5.55 -25.26 -27.85
C GLY A 307 5.34 -25.01 -26.36
N THR A 308 5.58 -23.78 -25.90
CA THR A 308 5.50 -23.43 -24.47
C THR A 308 4.10 -23.60 -23.88
N TRP A 309 3.05 -23.40 -24.69
CA TRP A 309 1.67 -23.66 -24.27
C TRP A 309 1.45 -25.14 -23.96
N ASN A 310 1.89 -26.02 -24.86
CA ASN A 310 1.75 -27.46 -24.67
C ASN A 310 2.61 -27.96 -23.50
N ASP A 311 3.81 -27.42 -23.32
CA ASP A 311 4.68 -27.77 -22.19
C ASP A 311 4.02 -27.44 -20.84
N ILE A 312 3.36 -26.27 -20.73
CA ILE A 312 2.61 -25.88 -19.53
C ILE A 312 1.43 -26.82 -19.28
N LEU A 313 0.67 -27.16 -20.33
CA LEU A 313 -0.45 -28.10 -20.22
C LEU A 313 0.03 -29.50 -19.82
N ASP A 314 1.12 -29.99 -20.39
CA ASP A 314 1.69 -31.30 -20.06
C ASP A 314 2.12 -31.39 -18.59
N VAL A 315 2.53 -30.28 -17.99
CA VAL A 315 2.84 -30.17 -16.56
C VAL A 315 1.58 -30.05 -15.69
N LEU A 316 0.61 -29.23 -16.06
CA LEU A 316 -0.54 -28.90 -15.19
C LEU A 316 -1.67 -29.92 -15.25
N LEU A 317 -2.04 -30.42 -16.42
CA LEU A 317 -3.20 -31.30 -16.60
C LEU A 317 -3.13 -32.61 -15.80
N PRO A 318 -1.96 -33.25 -15.59
CA PRO A 318 -1.85 -34.42 -14.70
C PRO A 318 -2.33 -34.18 -13.26
N HIS A 319 -2.27 -32.93 -12.78
CA HIS A 319 -2.67 -32.53 -11.43
C HIS A 319 -4.12 -32.01 -11.35
N SER A 320 -4.91 -32.15 -12.43
CA SER A 320 -6.32 -31.74 -12.50
C SER A 320 -7.21 -32.27 -11.38
N HIS A 321 -6.90 -33.45 -10.83
CA HIS A 321 -7.64 -34.03 -9.71
C HIS A 321 -7.67 -33.16 -8.45
N ARG A 322 -6.74 -32.22 -8.32
CA ARG A 322 -6.65 -31.26 -7.22
C ARG A 322 -7.32 -29.92 -7.53
N TRP A 323 -7.71 -29.67 -8.78
CA TRP A 323 -8.23 -28.36 -9.17
C TRP A 323 -9.56 -28.08 -8.50
N ARG A 324 -9.62 -26.95 -7.79
CA ARG A 324 -10.82 -26.38 -7.17
C ARG A 324 -11.35 -25.21 -7.99
N HIS A 325 -10.44 -24.38 -8.48
CA HIS A 325 -10.75 -23.24 -9.34
C HIS A 325 -9.88 -23.31 -10.59
N ALA A 326 -10.45 -23.12 -11.77
CA ALA A 326 -9.68 -23.12 -13.02
C ALA A 326 -10.12 -21.96 -13.92
N THR A 327 -9.16 -21.17 -14.38
CA THR A 327 -9.31 -20.20 -15.47
C THR A 327 -8.44 -20.67 -16.62
N ILE A 328 -9.03 -20.88 -17.79
CA ILE A 328 -8.30 -21.40 -18.95
C ILE A 328 -8.66 -20.61 -20.20
N MET A 329 -7.64 -20.10 -20.88
CA MET A 329 -7.77 -19.57 -22.22
C MET A 329 -7.66 -20.69 -23.25
N LEU A 330 -8.73 -20.95 -24.01
CA LEU A 330 -8.69 -21.95 -25.07
C LEU A 330 -7.81 -21.44 -26.23
N GLN A 331 -6.92 -22.28 -26.75
CA GLN A 331 -6.14 -22.02 -27.95
C GLN A 331 -6.48 -23.04 -29.04
N GLU A 332 -6.33 -22.66 -30.30
CA GLU A 332 -6.48 -23.60 -31.43
C GLU A 332 -5.54 -24.81 -31.24
N GLY A 333 -6.09 -26.02 -31.39
CA GLY A 333 -5.34 -27.27 -31.19
C GLY A 333 -5.08 -27.69 -29.73
N SER A 334 -5.56 -26.94 -28.73
CA SER A 334 -5.44 -27.35 -27.32
C SER A 334 -6.17 -28.67 -27.08
N ASN A 335 -5.49 -29.67 -26.52
CA ASN A 335 -6.13 -30.94 -26.18
C ASN A 335 -6.35 -31.06 -24.66
N LEU A 336 -7.51 -30.61 -24.19
CA LEU A 336 -7.92 -30.76 -22.79
C LEU A 336 -8.58 -32.10 -22.48
N SER A 337 -8.67 -33.06 -23.42
CA SER A 337 -9.36 -34.34 -23.16
C SER A 337 -8.77 -35.13 -21.98
N ARG A 338 -7.49 -34.90 -21.64
CA ARG A 338 -6.77 -35.58 -20.54
C ARG A 338 -7.33 -35.30 -19.14
N ILE A 339 -8.07 -34.21 -18.95
CA ILE A 339 -8.67 -33.86 -17.65
C ILE A 339 -10.10 -34.39 -17.52
N ARG A 340 -10.67 -34.97 -18.58
CA ARG A 340 -11.97 -35.65 -18.50
C ARG A 340 -11.90 -36.70 -17.39
N ASP A 341 -12.93 -36.74 -16.55
CA ASP A 341 -13.03 -37.64 -15.37
C ASP A 341 -12.02 -37.38 -14.24
N ARG A 342 -11.22 -36.31 -14.33
CA ARG A 342 -10.18 -35.99 -13.35
C ARG A 342 -10.42 -34.67 -12.65
N LEU A 343 -11.67 -34.25 -12.49
CA LEU A 343 -12.06 -32.98 -11.88
C LEU A 343 -12.98 -33.17 -10.66
N PRO A 344 -12.60 -33.98 -9.65
CA PRO A 344 -13.47 -34.32 -8.52
C PRO A 344 -13.71 -33.15 -7.56
N LEU A 345 -12.80 -32.17 -7.52
CA LEU A 345 -12.86 -31.01 -6.60
C LEU A 345 -13.23 -29.69 -7.30
N LEU A 346 -13.40 -29.69 -8.63
CA LEU A 346 -13.57 -28.45 -9.39
C LEU A 346 -14.91 -27.80 -9.05
N GLU A 347 -14.89 -26.64 -8.40
CA GLU A 347 -16.05 -25.87 -7.97
C GLU A 347 -16.37 -24.71 -8.92
N THR A 348 -15.33 -24.07 -9.46
CA THR A 348 -15.48 -22.93 -10.39
C THR A 348 -14.63 -23.06 -11.64
N LEU A 349 -15.21 -22.75 -12.79
CA LEU A 349 -14.54 -22.78 -14.09
C LEU A 349 -14.73 -21.46 -14.83
N GLU A 350 -13.66 -20.86 -15.29
CA GLU A 350 -13.67 -19.74 -16.22
C GLU A 350 -12.98 -20.14 -17.52
N VAL A 351 -13.67 -19.95 -18.65
CA VAL A 351 -13.16 -20.28 -19.98
C VAL A 351 -13.11 -19.01 -20.82
N GLN A 352 -11.91 -18.65 -21.27
CA GLN A 352 -11.70 -17.56 -22.20
C GLN A 352 -11.59 -18.13 -23.62
N VAL A 353 -12.50 -17.74 -24.49
CA VAL A 353 -12.63 -18.26 -25.85
C VAL A 353 -12.16 -17.19 -26.84
N PRO A 354 -11.17 -17.47 -27.70
CA PRO A 354 -10.73 -16.53 -28.72
C PRO A 354 -11.86 -16.16 -29.68
N THR A 355 -11.84 -14.92 -30.16
CA THR A 355 -12.83 -14.37 -31.11
C THR A 355 -12.64 -14.85 -32.55
N SER A 356 -11.58 -15.61 -32.87
CA SER A 356 -11.28 -16.06 -34.24
C SER A 356 -12.35 -17.03 -34.77
N HIS A 357 -12.69 -16.93 -36.07
CA HIS A 357 -13.78 -17.68 -36.74
C HIS A 357 -13.49 -19.17 -37.00
N SER A 358 -12.42 -19.74 -36.44
CA SER A 358 -12.10 -21.16 -36.62
C SER A 358 -13.09 -22.05 -35.87
N GLU A 359 -13.45 -23.19 -36.47
CA GLU A 359 -14.34 -24.20 -35.91
C GLU A 359 -13.66 -24.88 -34.72
N PHE A 360 -13.81 -24.32 -33.52
CA PHE A 360 -13.42 -25.00 -32.29
C PHE A 360 -14.36 -26.20 -32.10
N SER A 361 -13.80 -27.40 -32.09
CA SER A 361 -14.53 -28.59 -31.64
C SER A 361 -14.92 -28.41 -30.16
N PRO A 362 -16.19 -28.58 -29.77
CA PRO A 362 -16.61 -28.47 -28.38
C PRO A 362 -15.83 -29.49 -27.53
N GLN A 363 -14.97 -28.99 -26.64
CA GLN A 363 -14.16 -29.85 -25.77
C GLN A 363 -15.03 -30.35 -24.60
N SER A 364 -15.30 -31.65 -24.51
CA SER A 364 -16.01 -32.28 -23.39
C SER A 364 -15.12 -32.54 -22.16
N ALA A 365 -14.00 -31.82 -22.05
CA ALA A 365 -13.03 -31.98 -20.97
C ALA A 365 -13.64 -31.77 -19.57
N PHE A 366 -14.65 -30.91 -19.48
CA PHE A 366 -15.32 -30.50 -18.25
C PHE A 366 -16.68 -31.17 -18.04
N GLU A 367 -17.04 -32.16 -18.86
CA GLU A 367 -18.32 -32.86 -18.79
C GLU A 367 -18.52 -33.53 -17.43
N ILE A 368 -17.45 -34.11 -16.87
CA ILE A 368 -17.48 -34.91 -15.65
C ILE A 368 -16.69 -34.17 -14.56
N ALA A 369 -17.40 -33.23 -13.91
CA ALA A 369 -16.91 -32.42 -12.80
C ALA A 369 -18.01 -32.31 -11.71
N PRO A 370 -18.13 -33.29 -10.79
CA PRO A 370 -19.31 -33.44 -9.91
C PRO A 370 -19.50 -32.30 -8.90
N MET A 371 -18.44 -31.56 -8.57
CA MET A 371 -18.49 -30.43 -7.65
C MET A 371 -18.65 -29.08 -8.35
N LEU A 372 -18.75 -29.04 -9.68
CA LEU A 372 -18.81 -27.77 -10.42
C LEU A 372 -20.14 -27.05 -10.14
N ARG A 373 -20.05 -25.80 -9.68
CA ARG A 373 -21.21 -24.97 -9.33
C ARG A 373 -21.23 -23.63 -10.06
N SER A 374 -20.07 -23.05 -10.37
CA SER A 374 -19.97 -21.75 -11.03
C SER A 374 -19.20 -21.85 -12.33
N VAL A 375 -19.77 -21.35 -13.42
CA VAL A 375 -19.10 -21.31 -14.73
C VAL A 375 -19.18 -19.92 -15.33
N ARG A 376 -18.04 -19.42 -15.80
CA ARG A 376 -17.93 -18.19 -16.60
C ARG A 376 -17.37 -18.51 -17.98
N VAL A 377 -18.07 -18.06 -19.01
CA VAL A 377 -17.62 -18.16 -20.40
C VAL A 377 -17.44 -16.77 -20.97
N ASN A 378 -16.20 -16.43 -21.29
CA ASN A 378 -15.83 -15.18 -21.93
C ASN A 378 -15.63 -15.44 -23.44
N GLY A 379 -16.58 -14.98 -24.26
CA GLY A 379 -16.68 -15.26 -25.69
C GLY A 379 -17.91 -16.10 -26.02
N TRP A 380 -17.88 -16.77 -27.18
CA TRP A 380 -19.03 -17.50 -27.72
C TRP A 380 -19.26 -18.84 -27.01
N ILE A 381 -20.44 -18.98 -26.39
CA ILE A 381 -20.77 -20.12 -25.54
C ILE A 381 -20.78 -21.49 -26.24
N HIS A 382 -21.16 -21.54 -27.51
CA HIS A 382 -21.26 -22.80 -28.27
C HIS A 382 -19.90 -23.52 -28.43
N ARG A 383 -18.79 -22.86 -28.07
CA ARG A 383 -17.43 -23.41 -28.12
C ARG A 383 -17.01 -24.10 -26.83
N VAL A 384 -17.68 -23.80 -25.71
CA VAL A 384 -17.48 -24.52 -24.45
C VAL A 384 -18.28 -25.81 -24.58
N GLY A 385 -17.60 -26.96 -24.55
CA GLY A 385 -18.26 -28.25 -24.81
C GLY A 385 -19.24 -28.66 -23.71
N GLN A 386 -19.43 -29.96 -23.51
CA GLN A 386 -20.39 -30.43 -22.52
C GLN A 386 -19.95 -30.08 -21.09
N LEU A 387 -20.91 -29.61 -20.29
CA LEU A 387 -20.76 -29.29 -18.87
C LEU A 387 -21.85 -30.02 -18.08
N PRO A 388 -21.65 -30.27 -16.77
CA PRO A 388 -22.68 -30.79 -15.89
C PRO A 388 -23.71 -29.68 -15.56
N TRP A 389 -24.51 -29.29 -16.55
CA TRP A 389 -25.44 -28.15 -16.48
C TRP A 389 -26.40 -28.22 -15.29
N ALA A 390 -26.93 -29.41 -15.00
CA ALA A 390 -28.01 -29.59 -14.04
C ALA A 390 -27.66 -29.17 -12.59
N GLN A 391 -26.38 -29.19 -12.23
CA GLN A 391 -25.88 -28.86 -10.89
C GLN A 391 -25.32 -27.44 -10.76
N LEU A 392 -25.32 -26.64 -11.84
CA LEU A 392 -24.79 -25.29 -11.82
C LEU A 392 -25.73 -24.34 -11.06
N THR A 393 -25.15 -23.53 -10.18
CA THR A 393 -25.87 -22.52 -9.38
C THR A 393 -25.52 -21.10 -9.81
N SER A 394 -24.40 -20.90 -10.51
CA SER A 394 -23.98 -19.61 -11.05
C SER A 394 -23.45 -19.76 -12.47
N PHE A 395 -23.97 -18.96 -13.40
CA PHE A 395 -23.56 -19.01 -14.79
C PHE A 395 -23.40 -17.62 -15.40
N HIS A 396 -22.26 -17.38 -16.05
CA HIS A 396 -21.99 -16.15 -16.79
C HIS A 396 -21.66 -16.46 -18.26
N ALA A 397 -22.44 -15.89 -19.17
CA ALA A 397 -22.19 -15.90 -20.61
C ALA A 397 -21.87 -14.49 -21.11
N SER A 398 -20.64 -14.27 -21.57
CA SER A 398 -20.26 -12.98 -22.16
C SER A 398 -20.95 -12.71 -23.49
N GLU A 399 -21.26 -13.73 -24.29
CA GLU A 399 -22.03 -13.59 -25.54
C GLU A 399 -22.95 -14.80 -25.76
N CYS A 400 -24.26 -14.58 -25.80
CA CYS A 400 -25.24 -15.63 -26.11
C CYS A 400 -26.46 -15.09 -26.86
N SER A 401 -27.08 -15.92 -27.71
CA SER A 401 -28.37 -15.55 -28.31
C SER A 401 -29.52 -15.73 -27.33
N VAL A 402 -30.67 -15.10 -27.58
CA VAL A 402 -31.90 -15.33 -26.78
C VAL A 402 -32.30 -16.81 -26.77
N GLN A 403 -32.14 -17.50 -27.91
CA GLN A 403 -32.45 -18.93 -27.99
C GLN A 403 -31.52 -19.75 -27.10
N GLN A 404 -30.23 -19.44 -27.19
CA GLN A 404 -29.19 -20.13 -26.43
C GLN A 404 -29.39 -19.92 -24.94
N SER A 405 -29.69 -18.70 -24.49
CA SER A 405 -29.94 -18.43 -23.08
C SER A 405 -31.11 -19.23 -22.53
N LEU A 406 -32.22 -19.36 -23.27
CA LEU A 406 -33.37 -20.19 -22.86
C LEU A 406 -33.01 -21.69 -22.78
N ILE A 407 -32.28 -22.22 -23.76
CA ILE A 407 -31.82 -23.62 -23.76
C ILE A 407 -30.93 -23.89 -22.55
N LEU A 408 -30.01 -22.97 -22.24
CA LEU A 408 -29.10 -23.08 -21.11
C LEU A 408 -29.85 -23.02 -19.78
N LEU A 409 -30.74 -22.05 -19.62
CA LEU A 409 -31.56 -21.92 -18.42
C LEU A 409 -32.43 -23.16 -18.20
N GLN A 410 -32.95 -23.78 -19.27
CA GLN A 410 -33.68 -25.05 -19.18
C GLN A 410 -32.78 -26.21 -18.72
N ALA A 411 -31.50 -26.18 -19.08
CA ALA A 411 -30.52 -27.18 -18.66
C ALA A 411 -30.00 -26.98 -17.21
N MET A 412 -30.27 -25.83 -16.59
CA MET A 412 -29.79 -25.45 -15.25
C MET A 412 -30.97 -25.18 -14.29
N PRO A 413 -31.73 -26.22 -13.86
CA PRO A 413 -32.91 -26.04 -13.03
C PRO A 413 -32.62 -25.46 -11.64
N ASP A 414 -31.40 -25.67 -11.13
CA ASP A 414 -30.96 -25.21 -9.81
C ASP A 414 -30.18 -23.88 -9.82
N ILE A 415 -30.26 -23.13 -10.93
CA ILE A 415 -29.58 -21.85 -11.10
C ILE A 415 -30.05 -20.81 -10.07
N VAL A 416 -29.10 -20.15 -9.42
CA VAL A 416 -29.32 -19.07 -8.43
C VAL A 416 -28.92 -17.72 -9.00
N SER A 417 -27.85 -17.67 -9.82
CA SER A 417 -27.35 -16.46 -10.45
C SER A 417 -27.06 -16.67 -11.93
N PHE A 418 -27.67 -15.85 -12.78
CA PHE A 418 -27.43 -15.86 -14.22
C PHE A 418 -27.03 -14.48 -14.71
N THR A 419 -25.91 -14.42 -15.44
CA THR A 419 -25.47 -13.22 -16.15
C THR A 419 -25.30 -13.53 -17.63
N GLY A 420 -25.86 -12.71 -18.52
CA GLY A 420 -25.74 -12.90 -19.97
C GLY A 420 -25.72 -11.60 -20.75
N ASN A 421 -24.78 -11.43 -21.69
CA ASN A 421 -24.95 -10.41 -22.72
C ASN A 421 -25.63 -11.03 -23.94
N VAL A 422 -26.89 -10.68 -24.13
CA VAL A 422 -27.81 -11.31 -25.06
C VAL A 422 -27.91 -10.51 -26.36
N HIS A 423 -27.87 -11.22 -27.48
CA HIS A 423 -28.16 -10.70 -28.82
C HIS A 423 -29.26 -11.52 -29.50
N ASP A 424 -29.93 -10.95 -30.51
CA ASP A 424 -30.82 -11.70 -31.39
C ASP A 424 -30.19 -11.75 -32.78
N LEU A 425 -30.19 -12.93 -33.41
CA LEU A 425 -29.74 -13.12 -34.78
C LEU A 425 -30.98 -13.05 -35.69
N PRO A 426 -30.99 -12.24 -36.76
CA PRO A 426 -32.16 -12.05 -37.64
C PRO A 426 -32.77 -13.34 -38.21
N ALA A 427 -31.98 -14.41 -38.29
CA ALA A 427 -32.42 -15.73 -38.75
C ALA A 427 -33.24 -16.50 -37.69
N GLU A 428 -32.99 -16.27 -36.39
CA GLU A 428 -33.67 -16.94 -35.27
C GLU A 428 -35.05 -16.32 -34.98
N SER A 429 -35.23 -15.04 -35.31
CA SER A 429 -36.46 -14.29 -35.01
C SER A 429 -37.74 -14.82 -35.69
N ARG A 430 -37.62 -15.69 -36.72
CA ARG A 430 -38.73 -16.31 -37.47
C ARG A 430 -39.24 -17.64 -36.89
N LEU A 431 -38.54 -18.23 -35.92
CA LEU A 431 -38.87 -19.56 -35.37
C LEU A 431 -39.66 -19.51 -34.05
N TYR A 432 -39.88 -18.32 -33.49
CA TYR A 432 -40.64 -18.16 -32.25
C TYR A 432 -42.14 -18.03 -32.53
N SER A 433 -42.87 -19.13 -32.38
CA SER A 433 -44.30 -19.09 -32.12
C SER A 433 -44.52 -18.76 -30.64
N ALA A 434 -45.28 -17.70 -30.37
CA ALA A 434 -45.54 -17.12 -29.05
C ALA A 434 -46.42 -18.01 -28.11
N SER A 435 -46.23 -19.33 -28.10
CA SER A 435 -47.13 -20.30 -27.45
C SER A 435 -46.45 -21.27 -26.49
N SER A 436 -45.15 -21.13 -26.20
CA SER A 436 -44.50 -21.97 -25.19
C SER A 436 -44.75 -21.39 -23.79
N PRO A 437 -45.05 -22.21 -22.78
CA PRO A 437 -45.20 -21.74 -21.41
C PRO A 437 -43.88 -21.13 -20.92
N PRO A 438 -43.94 -20.10 -20.05
CA PRO A 438 -42.73 -19.48 -19.51
C PRO A 438 -41.91 -20.49 -18.71
N LEU A 439 -40.59 -20.41 -18.87
CA LEU A 439 -39.64 -21.25 -18.15
C LEU A 439 -39.56 -20.80 -16.69
N ARG A 440 -40.06 -21.65 -15.80
CA ARG A 440 -40.06 -21.38 -14.36
C ARG A 440 -38.73 -21.74 -13.71
N LEU A 441 -38.03 -20.75 -13.15
CA LEU A 441 -36.77 -20.93 -12.43
C LEU A 441 -36.95 -20.55 -10.96
N ALA A 442 -37.34 -21.53 -10.15
CA ALA A 442 -37.78 -21.30 -8.77
C ALA A 442 -36.65 -20.93 -7.78
N LYS A 443 -35.38 -21.07 -8.16
CA LYS A 443 -34.23 -20.76 -7.31
C LYS A 443 -33.43 -19.54 -7.77
N LEU A 444 -33.78 -18.96 -8.93
CA LEU A 444 -33.02 -17.84 -9.48
C LEU A 444 -33.29 -16.57 -8.66
N GLU A 445 -32.27 -16.12 -7.93
CA GLU A 445 -32.34 -14.92 -7.10
C GLU A 445 -31.71 -13.71 -7.79
N HIS A 446 -30.74 -13.94 -8.68
CA HIS A 446 -29.95 -12.90 -9.34
C HIS A 446 -29.98 -13.03 -10.86
N LEU A 447 -30.51 -12.02 -11.54
CA LEU A 447 -30.53 -11.93 -12.99
C LEU A 447 -29.83 -10.66 -13.46
N ASP A 448 -28.82 -10.81 -14.32
CA ASP A 448 -28.07 -9.70 -14.91
C ASP A 448 -27.98 -9.84 -16.43
N LEU A 449 -28.58 -8.90 -17.17
CA LEU A 449 -28.69 -8.98 -18.62
C LEU A 449 -28.11 -7.75 -19.32
N GLY A 450 -27.16 -7.97 -20.21
CA GLY A 450 -26.67 -6.96 -21.15
C GLY A 450 -27.31 -7.11 -22.53
N ALA A 451 -27.73 -6.02 -23.18
CA ALA A 451 -28.23 -6.02 -24.55
C ALA A 451 -27.16 -5.52 -25.53
N MET A 452 -26.74 -6.37 -26.48
CA MET A 452 -25.64 -6.06 -27.42
C MET A 452 -26.07 -5.54 -28.81
N ASN A 453 -27.35 -5.61 -29.20
CA ASN A 453 -27.82 -5.15 -30.52
C ASN A 453 -29.08 -4.25 -30.41
N SER A 454 -29.32 -3.46 -31.46
CA SER A 454 -30.26 -2.32 -31.52
C SER A 454 -31.72 -2.65 -31.93
N GLY A 455 -32.17 -3.90 -31.79
CA GLY A 455 -33.54 -4.31 -32.14
C GLY A 455 -34.49 -4.34 -30.92
N PRO A 456 -35.81 -4.56 -31.12
CA PRO A 456 -36.79 -4.81 -30.05
C PRO A 456 -36.60 -6.23 -29.45
N ILE A 457 -35.38 -6.49 -28.99
CA ILE A 457 -34.80 -7.80 -28.64
C ILE A 457 -35.19 -8.21 -27.21
N GLN A 458 -35.52 -7.23 -26.37
CA GLN A 458 -35.69 -7.37 -24.92
C GLN A 458 -37.06 -7.94 -24.47
N PRO A 459 -38.21 -7.68 -25.12
CA PRO A 459 -39.50 -8.21 -24.68
C PRO A 459 -39.63 -9.73 -24.71
N ARG A 460 -38.85 -10.40 -25.56
CA ARG A 460 -39.00 -11.84 -25.84
C ARG A 460 -38.41 -12.73 -24.76
N LEU A 461 -37.23 -12.38 -24.24
CA LEU A 461 -36.59 -13.16 -23.17
C LEU A 461 -37.39 -13.03 -21.87
N PHE A 462 -37.73 -11.80 -21.48
CA PHE A 462 -38.47 -11.54 -20.24
C PHE A 462 -39.86 -12.19 -20.23
N GLY A 463 -40.62 -12.14 -21.33
CA GLY A 463 -41.92 -12.81 -21.42
C GLY A 463 -41.84 -14.34 -21.36
N SER A 464 -40.68 -14.92 -21.63
CA SER A 464 -40.47 -16.38 -21.63
C SER A 464 -40.02 -16.94 -20.28
N LEU A 465 -39.94 -16.12 -19.22
CA LEU A 465 -39.40 -16.51 -17.92
C LEU A 465 -40.42 -16.31 -16.79
N ASP A 466 -40.41 -17.21 -15.82
CA ASP A 466 -41.17 -17.13 -14.57
C ASP A 466 -40.21 -17.30 -13.38
N LEU A 467 -39.93 -16.20 -12.70
CA LEU A 467 -38.80 -16.06 -11.76
C LEU A 467 -39.30 -15.69 -10.34
N PRO A 468 -40.02 -16.58 -9.65
CA PRO A 468 -40.73 -16.26 -8.40
C PRO A 468 -39.81 -15.86 -7.23
N SER A 469 -38.53 -16.24 -7.27
CA SER A 469 -37.55 -15.96 -6.20
C SER A 469 -36.57 -14.85 -6.54
N LEU A 470 -36.80 -14.13 -7.64
CA LEU A 470 -35.91 -13.06 -8.09
C LEU A 470 -35.86 -11.91 -7.08
N LYS A 471 -34.67 -11.58 -6.60
CA LYS A 471 -34.40 -10.49 -5.64
C LYS A 471 -33.63 -9.34 -6.29
N THR A 472 -32.66 -9.66 -7.15
CA THR A 472 -31.80 -8.66 -7.80
C THR A 472 -31.96 -8.74 -9.31
N LEU A 473 -32.24 -7.61 -9.94
CA LEU A 473 -32.26 -7.47 -11.39
C LEU A 473 -31.29 -6.39 -11.82
N ALA A 474 -30.34 -6.74 -12.69
CA ALA A 474 -29.47 -5.78 -13.37
C ALA A 474 -29.72 -5.85 -14.89
N PHE A 475 -29.83 -4.68 -15.51
CA PHE A 475 -30.07 -4.56 -16.94
C PHE A 475 -29.17 -3.48 -17.55
N ARG A 476 -28.44 -3.85 -18.60
CA ARG A 476 -27.42 -2.99 -19.22
C ARG A 476 -27.62 -2.88 -20.73
N GLU A 477 -27.63 -1.67 -21.26
CA GLU A 477 -27.75 -1.36 -22.67
C GLU A 477 -26.40 -0.90 -23.22
N ARG A 478 -25.79 -1.70 -24.10
CA ARG A 478 -24.40 -1.47 -24.55
C ARG A 478 -24.26 -0.72 -25.88
N TYR A 479 -25.30 -0.65 -26.70
CA TYR A 479 -25.22 -0.01 -28.03
C TYR A 479 -26.47 0.82 -28.31
N TRP A 480 -26.39 1.66 -29.35
CA TRP A 480 -27.41 2.58 -29.89
C TRP A 480 -28.78 1.92 -30.13
N ALA A 481 -29.53 1.62 -29.07
CA ALA A 481 -30.89 1.12 -29.23
C ALA A 481 -31.79 2.29 -29.66
N PHE A 482 -32.26 2.26 -30.91
CA PHE A 482 -33.14 3.31 -31.41
C PHE A 482 -34.56 3.22 -30.83
N LEU A 483 -34.97 2.06 -30.30
CA LEU A 483 -36.33 1.77 -29.81
C LEU A 483 -36.31 0.61 -28.79
N SER A 484 -35.84 0.82 -27.56
CA SER A 484 -35.85 -0.22 -26.51
C SER A 484 -37.12 -0.12 -25.65
N ALA A 485 -38.04 -1.09 -25.79
CA ALA A 485 -39.21 -1.26 -24.93
C ALA A 485 -38.89 -2.09 -23.67
N TRP A 486 -37.79 -1.75 -22.97
CA TRP A 486 -37.34 -2.52 -21.80
C TRP A 486 -38.28 -2.33 -20.62
N THR A 487 -38.80 -1.10 -20.40
CA THR A 487 -39.65 -0.77 -19.25
C THR A 487 -40.90 -1.67 -19.19
N PRO A 488 -41.73 -1.77 -20.25
CA PRO A 488 -42.91 -2.64 -20.22
C PRO A 488 -42.56 -4.11 -20.10
N SER A 489 -41.41 -4.53 -20.64
CA SER A 489 -40.97 -5.92 -20.64
C SER A 489 -40.56 -6.41 -19.25
N ILE A 490 -39.83 -5.57 -18.51
CA ILE A 490 -39.45 -5.88 -17.13
C ILE A 490 -40.68 -5.83 -16.21
N ILE A 491 -41.59 -4.87 -16.40
CA ILE A 491 -42.85 -4.82 -15.65
C ILE A 491 -43.67 -6.11 -15.89
N ALA A 492 -43.77 -6.56 -17.14
CA ALA A 492 -44.45 -7.80 -17.48
C ALA A 492 -43.81 -9.02 -16.78
N LEU A 493 -42.47 -9.10 -16.72
CA LEU A 493 -41.76 -10.13 -15.98
C LEU A 493 -42.10 -10.10 -14.48
N ILE A 494 -42.07 -8.92 -13.86
CA ILE A 494 -42.34 -8.75 -12.42
C ILE A 494 -43.76 -9.20 -12.11
N GLN A 495 -44.73 -8.76 -12.92
CA GLN A 495 -46.14 -9.13 -12.78
C GLN A 495 -46.35 -10.63 -13.00
N GLN A 496 -45.77 -11.20 -14.05
CA GLN A 496 -45.86 -12.62 -14.38
C GLN A 496 -45.25 -13.52 -13.30
N SER A 497 -44.09 -13.13 -12.79
CA SER A 497 -43.34 -13.91 -11.80
C SER A 497 -43.83 -13.68 -10.37
N SER A 498 -44.59 -12.60 -10.14
CA SER A 498 -44.97 -12.12 -8.80
C SER A 498 -43.76 -11.99 -7.86
N CYS A 499 -42.62 -11.56 -8.40
CA CYS A 499 -41.36 -11.47 -7.66
C CYS A 499 -41.24 -10.14 -6.91
N ASP A 500 -40.59 -10.19 -5.75
CA ASP A 500 -40.35 -9.03 -4.88
C ASP A 500 -38.89 -8.56 -5.01
N LEU A 501 -38.62 -7.68 -5.96
CA LEU A 501 -37.27 -7.14 -6.16
C LEU A 501 -36.83 -6.25 -4.99
N THR A 502 -35.62 -6.52 -4.47
CA THR A 502 -34.94 -5.72 -3.44
C THR A 502 -33.82 -4.86 -4.04
N TYR A 503 -33.25 -5.26 -5.17
CA TYR A 503 -32.18 -4.54 -5.87
C TYR A 503 -32.52 -4.41 -7.37
N LEU A 504 -32.39 -3.19 -7.90
CA LEU A 504 -32.58 -2.89 -9.31
C LEU A 504 -31.44 -2.02 -9.82
N GLU A 505 -30.73 -2.49 -10.84
CA GLU A 505 -29.69 -1.73 -11.54
C GLU A 505 -30.04 -1.57 -13.01
N LEU A 506 -30.02 -0.33 -13.47
CA LEU A 506 -30.26 0.03 -14.87
C LEU A 506 -29.06 0.81 -15.37
N THR A 507 -28.33 0.27 -16.35
CA THR A 507 -27.28 0.99 -17.09
C THR A 507 -27.77 1.23 -18.51
N LEU A 508 -28.17 2.44 -18.86
CA LEU A 508 -28.84 2.70 -20.14
C LEU A 508 -28.00 3.60 -21.06
N GLY A 509 -28.16 3.40 -22.36
CA GLY A 509 -27.37 4.03 -23.41
C GLY A 509 -28.24 4.74 -24.44
N THR A 510 -29.11 5.67 -24.01
CA THR A 510 -30.04 6.33 -24.94
C THR A 510 -29.69 7.80 -25.17
N MET A 511 -29.31 8.14 -26.41
CA MET A 511 -29.25 9.52 -26.90
C MET A 511 -30.62 10.07 -27.33
N TYR A 512 -31.64 9.21 -27.52
CA TYR A 512 -32.89 9.56 -28.20
C TYR A 512 -34.19 9.04 -27.54
N SER A 513 -34.11 8.14 -26.56
CA SER A 513 -35.31 7.60 -25.88
C SER A 513 -35.79 8.56 -24.78
N GLN A 514 -37.10 8.79 -24.71
CA GLN A 514 -37.77 9.48 -23.61
C GLN A 514 -38.34 8.51 -22.55
N GLU A 515 -38.07 7.20 -22.66
CA GLU A 515 -38.51 6.24 -21.64
C GLU A 515 -37.86 6.57 -20.29
N SER A 516 -38.68 6.57 -19.25
CA SER A 516 -38.24 6.78 -17.87
C SER A 516 -38.53 5.52 -17.06
N ALA A 517 -37.70 5.28 -16.04
CA ALA A 517 -37.82 4.14 -15.16
C ALA A 517 -38.94 4.29 -14.12
N ASP A 518 -39.70 5.39 -14.13
CA ASP A 518 -40.64 5.72 -13.06
C ASP A 518 -41.77 4.68 -12.93
N ASP A 519 -42.31 4.19 -14.04
CA ASP A 519 -43.31 3.10 -14.03
C ASP A 519 -42.73 1.78 -13.49
N LEU A 520 -41.47 1.48 -13.81
CA LEU A 520 -40.80 0.29 -13.30
C LEU A 520 -40.54 0.38 -11.79
N VAL A 521 -40.10 1.55 -11.31
CA VAL A 521 -39.89 1.81 -9.89
C VAL A 521 -41.22 1.72 -9.12
N ARG A 522 -42.33 2.18 -9.70
CA ARG A 522 -43.69 1.98 -9.14
C ARG A 522 -44.10 0.51 -9.05
N ALA A 523 -43.64 -0.33 -9.98
CA ALA A 523 -43.91 -1.76 -9.96
C ALA A 523 -43.09 -2.54 -8.90
N CYS A 524 -42.14 -1.91 -8.21
CA CYS A 524 -41.21 -2.57 -7.27
C CYS A 524 -41.36 -2.07 -5.81
N PRO A 525 -42.50 -2.29 -5.11
CA PRO A 525 -42.75 -1.68 -3.80
C PRO A 525 -41.77 -2.08 -2.69
N ARG A 526 -41.07 -3.22 -2.83
CA ARG A 526 -40.09 -3.72 -1.85
C ARG A 526 -38.64 -3.35 -2.15
N LEU A 527 -38.41 -2.51 -3.15
CA LEU A 527 -37.07 -2.11 -3.56
C LEU A 527 -36.31 -1.41 -2.42
N GLU A 528 -35.11 -1.89 -2.11
CA GLU A 528 -34.22 -1.37 -1.07
C GLU A 528 -33.02 -0.63 -1.67
N HIS A 529 -32.56 -1.05 -2.84
CA HIS A 529 -31.42 -0.45 -3.55
C HIS A 529 -31.77 -0.20 -5.01
N LEU A 530 -31.62 1.04 -5.46
CA LEU A 530 -31.78 1.45 -6.85
C LEU A 530 -30.47 2.02 -7.39
N VAL A 531 -30.01 1.49 -8.51
CA VAL A 531 -28.83 1.99 -9.24
C VAL A 531 -29.25 2.45 -10.63
N LEU A 532 -28.93 3.70 -10.93
CA LEU A 532 -29.31 4.40 -12.14
C LEU A 532 -28.04 4.91 -12.83
N ALA A 533 -27.50 4.09 -13.73
CA ALA A 533 -26.23 4.33 -14.39
C ALA A 533 -26.40 4.70 -15.87
N HIS A 534 -25.45 5.45 -16.42
CA HIS A 534 -25.38 5.71 -17.85
C HIS A 534 -24.22 4.94 -18.50
N ASN A 535 -24.34 4.60 -19.77
CA ASN A 535 -23.19 4.07 -20.51
C ASN A 535 -22.17 5.20 -20.81
N PRO A 536 -20.92 5.12 -20.32
CA PRO A 536 -19.91 6.18 -20.51
C PRO A 536 -19.56 6.46 -21.97
N ASP A 537 -19.81 5.50 -22.88
CA ASP A 537 -19.58 5.68 -24.31
C ASP A 537 -20.60 6.63 -24.99
N HIS A 538 -21.61 7.10 -24.25
CA HIS A 538 -22.74 7.85 -24.81
C HIS A 538 -23.07 9.12 -24.01
N ASN A 539 -23.35 10.21 -24.73
CA ASN A 539 -23.80 11.48 -24.15
C ASN A 539 -25.31 11.41 -23.87
N ALA A 540 -25.71 10.63 -22.87
CA ALA A 540 -27.12 10.37 -22.55
C ALA A 540 -27.78 11.57 -21.84
N SER A 541 -29.01 11.89 -22.22
CA SER A 541 -29.91 12.77 -21.46
C SER A 541 -31.00 11.91 -20.83
N TRP A 542 -30.91 11.65 -19.53
CA TRP A 542 -31.83 10.77 -18.83
C TRP A 542 -33.07 11.51 -18.33
N GLY A 543 -34.22 10.84 -18.31
CA GLY A 543 -35.46 11.30 -17.68
C GLY A 543 -35.44 11.14 -16.15
N TYR A 544 -34.34 11.50 -15.47
CA TYR A 544 -34.22 11.41 -14.01
C TYR A 544 -35.35 12.15 -13.31
N SER A 545 -35.81 13.28 -13.86
CA SER A 545 -36.84 14.13 -13.25
C SER A 545 -38.11 13.36 -12.88
N LYS A 546 -38.62 12.51 -13.78
CA LYS A 546 -39.82 11.68 -13.51
C LYS A 546 -39.57 10.64 -12.42
N VAL A 547 -38.37 10.06 -12.38
CA VAL A 547 -37.98 9.10 -11.33
C VAL A 547 -37.88 9.81 -9.98
N MET A 548 -37.23 10.98 -9.93
CA MET A 548 -37.12 11.79 -8.70
C MET A 548 -38.50 12.25 -8.22
N GLU A 549 -39.37 12.70 -9.13
CA GLU A 549 -40.76 13.06 -8.82
C GLU A 549 -41.52 11.86 -8.24
N ALA A 550 -41.41 10.69 -8.86
CA ALA A 550 -42.04 9.46 -8.36
C ALA A 550 -41.52 9.04 -6.99
N LEU A 551 -40.22 9.22 -6.73
CA LEU A 551 -39.58 8.87 -5.45
C LEU A 551 -39.83 9.91 -4.35
N THR A 552 -40.26 11.13 -4.68
CA THR A 552 -40.47 12.22 -3.72
C THR A 552 -41.71 11.98 -2.86
N VAL A 553 -41.55 12.12 -1.54
CA VAL A 553 -42.65 11.92 -0.58
C VAL A 553 -43.45 13.21 -0.47
N LEU A 554 -44.70 13.21 -0.94
CA LEU A 554 -45.60 14.38 -0.87
C LEU A 554 -46.30 14.51 0.50
N PRO A 555 -46.49 15.75 1.02
CA PRO A 555 -47.21 15.96 2.27
C PRO A 555 -48.72 15.81 2.02
N SER A 556 -49.36 14.86 2.71
CA SER A 556 -50.81 14.59 2.81
C SER A 556 -51.45 13.66 1.77
N GLY A 557 -52.22 12.68 2.27
CA GLY A 557 -53.31 11.99 1.57
C GLY A 557 -52.97 10.92 0.52
N ALA A 558 -51.73 10.83 0.03
CA ALA A 558 -51.37 9.81 -0.97
C ALA A 558 -51.35 8.40 -0.34
N THR A 559 -52.24 7.52 -0.80
CA THR A 559 -52.42 6.16 -0.29
C THR A 559 -51.34 5.16 -0.75
N SER A 560 -50.37 5.57 -1.57
CA SER A 560 -49.33 4.68 -2.08
C SER A 560 -48.00 5.42 -2.21
N TYR A 561 -47.06 5.12 -1.33
CA TYR A 561 -45.67 5.54 -1.47
C TYR A 561 -44.97 4.65 -2.51
N VAL A 562 -44.19 5.25 -3.40
CA VAL A 562 -43.37 4.51 -4.37
C VAL A 562 -42.10 4.03 -3.67
N THR A 563 -41.78 2.75 -3.79
CA THR A 563 -40.60 2.10 -3.17
C THR A 563 -40.32 2.57 -1.74
N PRO A 564 -41.26 2.40 -0.80
CA PRO A 564 -41.14 2.88 0.57
C PRO A 564 -39.97 2.27 1.36
N ARG A 565 -39.41 1.13 0.89
CA ARG A 565 -38.25 0.46 1.49
C ARG A 565 -36.89 0.94 1.00
N LEU A 566 -36.84 1.92 0.09
CA LEU A 566 -35.59 2.35 -0.54
C LEU A 566 -34.65 2.97 0.50
N ARG A 567 -33.46 2.37 0.64
CA ARG A 567 -32.38 2.77 1.56
C ARG A 567 -31.15 3.27 0.82
N ALA A 568 -30.86 2.68 -0.34
CA ALA A 568 -29.68 2.99 -1.13
C ALA A 568 -30.08 3.50 -2.52
N LEU A 569 -29.52 4.64 -2.92
CA LEU A 569 -29.71 5.20 -4.25
C LEU A 569 -28.36 5.60 -4.86
N GLU A 570 -28.04 5.02 -6.01
CA GLU A 570 -26.87 5.39 -6.78
C GLU A 570 -27.30 5.93 -8.13
N VAL A 571 -26.76 7.09 -8.52
CA VAL A 571 -27.14 7.77 -9.75
C VAL A 571 -25.90 8.33 -10.43
N ASP A 572 -25.74 8.05 -11.72
CA ASP A 572 -24.71 8.72 -12.53
C ASP A 572 -25.21 10.09 -12.98
N TRP A 573 -24.37 11.10 -12.88
CA TRP A 573 -24.64 12.43 -13.39
C TRP A 573 -24.75 12.42 -14.92
N ALA A 574 -25.81 13.02 -15.48
CA ALA A 574 -25.93 13.19 -16.92
C ALA A 574 -26.42 14.60 -17.30
N ARG A 575 -26.40 14.91 -18.60
CA ARG A 575 -26.83 16.22 -19.10
C ARG A 575 -28.30 16.45 -18.78
N GLY A 576 -28.61 17.59 -18.14
CA GLY A 576 -29.98 17.94 -17.73
C GLY A 576 -30.38 17.38 -16.37
N PHE A 577 -29.43 16.84 -15.59
CA PHE A 577 -29.67 16.44 -14.20
C PHE A 577 -30.12 17.64 -13.36
N GLN A 578 -31.26 17.50 -12.67
CA GLN A 578 -31.83 18.54 -11.83
C GLN A 578 -31.42 18.32 -10.38
N LEU A 579 -30.33 18.95 -9.97
CA LEU A 579 -29.74 18.77 -8.64
C LEU A 579 -30.70 19.19 -7.50
N GLN A 580 -31.46 20.27 -7.67
CA GLN A 580 -32.45 20.70 -6.68
C GLN A 580 -33.56 19.66 -6.50
N ALA A 581 -34.12 19.14 -7.59
CA ALA A 581 -35.14 18.09 -7.53
C ALA A 581 -34.60 16.81 -6.87
N PHE A 582 -33.32 16.48 -7.10
CA PHE A 582 -32.64 15.39 -6.40
C PHE A 582 -32.51 15.64 -4.90
N ALA A 583 -32.07 16.83 -4.49
CA ALA A 583 -31.96 17.22 -3.08
C ALA A 583 -33.33 17.26 -2.38
N ASP A 584 -34.37 17.77 -3.05
CA ASP A 584 -35.74 17.82 -2.55
C ASP A 584 -36.31 16.42 -2.32
N MET A 585 -36.08 15.51 -3.27
CA MET A 585 -36.46 14.10 -3.14
C MET A 585 -35.79 13.45 -1.93
N ILE A 586 -34.48 13.64 -1.77
CA ILE A 586 -33.71 13.10 -0.64
C ILE A 586 -34.20 13.68 0.67
N GLU A 587 -34.37 15.00 0.76
CA GLU A 587 -34.88 15.66 1.96
C GLU A 587 -36.26 15.13 2.35
N SER A 588 -37.14 14.92 1.37
CA SER A 588 -38.48 14.39 1.61
C SER A 588 -38.45 13.01 2.28
N ARG A 589 -37.52 12.13 1.87
CA ARG A 589 -37.33 10.79 2.45
C ARG A 589 -36.54 10.83 3.75
N TRP A 590 -35.60 11.76 3.89
CA TRP A 590 -34.76 11.91 5.06
C TRP A 590 -35.55 12.43 6.26
N LYS A 591 -36.38 13.47 6.05
CA LYS A 591 -37.18 14.11 7.12
C LYS A 591 -38.42 13.31 7.50
N ARG A 592 -38.98 12.53 6.57
CA ARG A 592 -40.24 11.78 6.81
C ARG A 592 -40.05 10.29 6.98
N GLY A 593 -38.88 9.76 6.61
CA GLY A 593 -38.55 8.36 6.82
C GLY A 593 -38.11 8.10 8.26
N SER A 594 -38.38 6.89 8.75
CA SER A 594 -37.77 6.37 9.98
C SER A 594 -36.76 5.25 9.68
N ARG A 595 -35.87 4.97 10.63
CA ARG A 595 -34.95 3.82 10.59
C ARG A 595 -35.68 2.49 10.73
N THR A 596 -36.87 2.48 11.34
CA THR A 596 -37.73 1.30 11.49
C THR A 596 -39.03 1.50 10.72
N TYR A 597 -39.48 0.46 10.03
CA TYR A 597 -40.73 0.48 9.25
C TYR A 597 -41.99 0.59 10.13
N GLU A 598 -41.83 0.37 11.45
CA GLU A 598 -42.90 0.46 12.44
C GLU A 598 -43.25 1.91 12.81
N GLU A 599 -42.32 2.86 12.61
CA GLU A 599 -42.47 4.26 12.99
C GLU A 599 -42.89 5.19 11.83
N SER A 600 -42.61 4.78 10.58
CA SER A 600 -42.97 5.55 9.39
C SER A 600 -43.24 4.61 8.21
N PRO A 601 -44.22 4.92 7.34
CA PRO A 601 -44.49 4.13 6.14
C PRO A 601 -43.37 4.21 5.09
N VAL A 602 -42.38 5.09 5.26
CA VAL A 602 -41.21 5.23 4.38
C VAL A 602 -39.93 5.05 5.21
N THR A 603 -38.95 4.35 4.65
CA THR A 603 -37.64 4.14 5.27
C THR A 603 -36.75 5.35 5.01
N ARG A 604 -36.01 5.77 6.04
CA ARG A 604 -34.95 6.79 5.89
C ARG A 604 -33.83 6.21 5.00
N MET A 605 -33.30 7.01 4.08
CA MET A 605 -32.18 6.58 3.23
C MET A 605 -30.92 6.40 4.06
N ASP A 606 -30.12 5.38 3.77
CA ASP A 606 -28.85 5.09 4.46
C ASP A 606 -27.64 5.47 3.61
N PHE A 607 -27.73 5.28 2.28
CA PHE A 607 -26.63 5.46 1.34
C PHE A 607 -27.07 6.18 0.08
N ILE A 608 -26.30 7.18 -0.32
CA ILE A 608 -26.50 7.90 -1.57
C ILE A 608 -25.17 8.04 -2.29
N SER A 609 -25.10 7.59 -3.54
CA SER A 609 -23.96 7.87 -4.40
C SER A 609 -24.37 8.66 -5.64
N LEU A 610 -23.74 9.82 -5.83
CA LEU A 610 -23.82 10.57 -7.08
C LEU A 610 -22.48 10.40 -7.80
N ARG A 611 -22.49 9.66 -8.90
CA ARG A 611 -21.29 9.24 -9.62
C ARG A 611 -21.12 10.07 -10.90
N CYS A 612 -19.95 9.99 -11.50
CA CYS A 612 -19.67 10.58 -12.81
C CYS A 612 -19.85 12.11 -12.92
N VAL A 613 -19.70 12.87 -11.82
CA VAL A 613 -19.92 14.31 -11.85
C VAL A 613 -18.77 15.01 -12.61
N PRO A 614 -19.05 15.81 -13.66
CA PRO A 614 -18.02 16.43 -14.49
C PRO A 614 -17.21 17.54 -13.79
N ASN A 615 -17.81 18.36 -12.92
CA ASN A 615 -17.10 19.42 -12.19
C ASN A 615 -17.87 19.81 -10.91
N ALA A 616 -17.14 20.15 -9.84
CA ALA A 616 -17.71 20.74 -8.63
C ALA A 616 -18.39 22.09 -8.89
N ALA A 617 -17.94 22.84 -9.91
CA ALA A 617 -18.55 24.11 -10.31
C ALA A 617 -19.94 23.97 -10.94
N ASP A 618 -20.32 22.77 -11.39
CA ASP A 618 -21.66 22.49 -11.95
C ASP A 618 -22.70 22.19 -10.84
N PHE A 619 -22.27 22.11 -9.59
CA PHE A 619 -23.18 22.00 -8.44
C PHE A 619 -23.69 23.37 -8.02
N GLU A 620 -25.00 23.51 -7.91
CA GLU A 620 -25.60 24.62 -7.19
C GLU A 620 -25.21 24.53 -5.70
N GLU A 621 -24.52 25.56 -5.19
CA GLU A 621 -23.96 25.58 -3.82
C GLU A 621 -25.01 25.28 -2.75
N GLU A 622 -26.25 25.74 -2.94
CA GLU A 622 -27.36 25.57 -1.99
C GLU A 622 -27.80 24.11 -1.85
N ALA A 623 -27.97 23.38 -2.97
CA ALA A 623 -28.36 21.97 -2.93
C ALA A 623 -27.25 21.10 -2.33
N LEU A 624 -25.98 21.40 -2.65
CA LEU A 624 -24.84 20.68 -2.10
C LEU A 624 -24.71 20.90 -0.59
N ALA A 625 -24.90 22.14 -0.11
CA ALA A 625 -24.90 22.44 1.32
C ALA A 625 -26.00 21.68 2.07
N ARG A 626 -27.20 21.56 1.47
CA ARG A 626 -28.31 20.76 2.03
C ARG A 626 -27.95 19.27 2.13
N LEU A 627 -27.36 18.69 1.08
CA LEU A 627 -26.96 17.28 1.10
C LEU A 627 -25.87 17.00 2.14
N LYS A 628 -24.87 17.90 2.27
CA LYS A 628 -23.83 17.80 3.30
C LYS A 628 -24.38 17.94 4.72
N ALA A 629 -25.47 18.69 4.92
CA ALA A 629 -26.14 18.73 6.22
C ALA A 629 -26.73 17.37 6.61
N PHE A 630 -27.25 16.59 5.65
CA PHE A 630 -27.74 15.23 5.94
C PHE A 630 -26.59 14.24 6.19
N GLU A 631 -25.43 14.46 5.56
CA GLU A 631 -24.22 13.67 5.82
C GLU A 631 -23.79 13.77 7.29
N THR A 632 -23.80 14.98 7.86
CA THR A 632 -23.47 15.18 9.29
C THR A 632 -24.51 14.59 10.23
N GLU A 633 -25.75 14.43 9.77
CA GLU A 633 -26.83 13.73 10.49
C GLU A 633 -26.78 12.20 10.34
N GLY A 634 -25.80 11.66 9.61
CA GLY A 634 -25.51 10.23 9.48
C GLY A 634 -25.90 9.59 8.15
N LEU A 635 -26.18 10.38 7.10
CA LEU A 635 -26.35 9.86 5.73
C LEU A 635 -24.97 9.50 5.16
N ASN A 636 -24.78 8.29 4.63
CA ASN A 636 -23.56 7.98 3.89
C ASN A 636 -23.66 8.54 2.46
N LEU A 637 -23.10 9.74 2.26
CA LEU A 637 -23.11 10.46 1.00
C LEU A 637 -21.76 10.30 0.29
N ASN A 638 -21.78 9.73 -0.92
CA ASN A 638 -20.59 9.61 -1.77
C ASN A 638 -20.79 10.37 -3.09
N ILE A 639 -20.05 11.46 -3.28
CA ILE A 639 -20.06 12.24 -4.54
C ILE A 639 -18.73 12.03 -5.26
N ASN A 640 -18.76 11.33 -6.38
CA ASN A 640 -17.57 11.04 -7.19
C ASN A 640 -17.47 12.03 -8.36
N PHE A 641 -16.46 12.91 -8.29
CA PHE A 641 -16.08 13.82 -9.37
C PHE A 641 -15.14 13.12 -10.35
N ILE A 642 -15.41 13.22 -11.64
CA ILE A 642 -14.49 12.76 -12.69
C ILE A 642 -13.43 13.84 -12.88
N ASP A 643 -12.16 13.45 -12.80
CA ASP A 643 -11.05 14.34 -13.06
C ASP A 643 -11.03 14.73 -14.56
N ALA A 644 -10.83 16.02 -14.85
CA ALA A 644 -10.97 16.58 -16.21
C ALA A 644 -9.99 15.98 -17.24
N ALA A 645 -9.01 15.18 -16.78
CA ALA A 645 -8.02 14.49 -17.60
C ALA A 645 -8.49 13.16 -18.23
N CYS A 646 -9.71 12.67 -17.92
CA CYS A 646 -10.25 11.41 -18.44
C CYS A 646 -11.38 11.58 -19.49
N ARG A 647 -11.37 12.66 -20.27
CA ARG A 647 -12.26 12.83 -21.43
C ARG A 647 -11.60 12.43 -22.75
#